data_AF-A0A938N2N8-F1
#
_entry.id   AF-A0A938N2N8-F1
#
_cell.length_a   1.000
_cell.length_b   1.000
_cell.length_c   1.000
_cell.angle_alpha   90.00
_cell.angle_beta   90.00
_cell.angle_gamma   90.00
#
_symmetry.space_group_name_H-M   'P 1'
#
loop_
_entity.id
_entity.type
_entity.pdbx_description
1 polymer ?
#
loop_
_entity_poly.entity_id
_entity_poly.type
_entity_poly.pdbx_seq_one_letter_code
_entity_poly.pdbx_strand_id
1 'polypeptide(L)'
;MDAQPLALEDGQGPRQPARNGRRLELELGLDRVVRPDEQVAVAPALDHRRGLGADDLVDPPDLVAHLPRHLEQHGPDRPALGLVGQQVGPRRGGGGREGVVVRAGHRGTLYLGGTPRGRTGRAPDRPRYHRRVSQTRPAPPDARADRSPRPGVVRIEVRAREGVTDPRADAVVRQGASLGQPIARASTARVYLIEAALTDAQVRLIAERLLAAPVVESWTRGASPTRSGEAVVEVHPLPGVMDPAAQSVREAIRDLLSLDAPPAVSTGWRYDVSGLTDEGVRLLAERQLANRAVQAIHLAPWTPASLPRGTAYRLRLTRFPLRELDDGALERLSREAHLFLSLPEMRAIRDHYRSIGREPTDIELETLAQTWSEHCVHKTLKSRVRYSEAAKRDSETRGERGSESGGGAEIRWEGRPGHVVRDDGTVEIDNLLKRTVAAATHELIGDGVDWTLSVFKDNSGVVAFDERWGVCVKVETHNRPSAIEPYGGAATGIGGCIRDVIGTGLGAKPIASTDVFVVAGPATPADEVPPGCLHPRRVLTEVVAGVRDYGNRMGIPTISGAVHFDDRHVGNPLVFCGCLGLIPRDRVRGQARAGDLIVALGGRTGRDGIHGATFSSAELTDTHADEFSHAVQIGNAIEEKRVLDAILRARDEEPTPLYTAMTDCGAGGFSSAVGEMGSALGAQVDLERAPLKYAGLSYTEIWISEAQERMVLAVPRDRLPALERICAEEGVELAVLGTFGTPGRELVLRYEGTEVGRLSMDLLHDGLPMPTKEAVWGDGVRPGQSGAAGQGSSETARPGEGTRGSASGPCLAVSRSGCFPATPPHSLTDPLKALLSHPTIASKHWIVRQYDHEVQGGSVVKPLVGPGRAGGRGPSDASVIEPVPGTGRGVAVGCGLQTGVGDPGAGGDPYLMALAAIDECVRNLVCVAADPSRIAILDNFCWPSCERPENMGALVRACAGCYDGAKAYRTPFVSGKDSLNNQFKVTDPKTGRVERLIEIPPTLLITGLGIVPDVRRCVTSDAKAPGNVLLLVGETTGDLGGSMIQRLAGLGPSRVPRTDLKQGPSAARGVADAIRAGLVRSAHDCSEGGVLVAVAEMLIGGSTPERPIGAAIDLARAHADPIVAAFAESPSRYVLEVSSDAADHVTAGLARAGVPIVRVGVLDGSGRLRAVGLDAPVEDLARAWLGPLDW
;
A
#
# COMPACT_ATOMS: atom_id res chain seq x y z
N MET A 1 12.50 41.20 -10.75
CA MET A 1 12.41 42.41 -11.60
C MET A 1 11.05 42.40 -12.23
N ASP A 2 10.39 43.55 -12.24
CA ASP A 2 8.95 43.67 -12.49
C ASP A 2 8.58 43.60 -13.97
N ALA A 3 7.34 43.16 -14.23
CA ALA A 3 6.66 43.32 -15.51
C ALA A 3 5.22 43.77 -15.25
N GLN A 4 4.99 45.09 -15.20
CA GLN A 4 3.63 45.65 -15.23
C GLN A 4 3.03 45.52 -16.65
N PRO A 5 1.70 45.36 -16.77
CA PRO A 5 1.04 45.30 -18.07
C PRO A 5 0.89 46.69 -18.69
N LEU A 6 0.92 46.74 -20.02
CA LEU A 6 0.52 47.91 -20.82
C LEU A 6 -0.62 47.55 -21.76
N ALA A 7 -1.65 48.38 -21.77
CA ALA A 7 -2.76 48.35 -22.71
C ALA A 7 -2.74 49.63 -23.58
N LEU A 8 -3.21 49.52 -24.82
CA LEU A 8 -3.52 50.66 -25.71
C LEU A 8 -4.72 50.31 -26.61
N GLU A 9 -5.41 51.35 -27.08
CA GLU A 9 -6.75 51.28 -27.70
C GLU A 9 -6.76 51.51 -29.23
N ASP A 10 -7.89 51.15 -29.85
CA ASP A 10 -8.53 51.64 -31.10
C ASP A 10 -7.74 52.30 -32.25
N GLY A 11 -8.04 51.90 -33.50
CA GLY A 11 -7.34 52.45 -34.68
C GLY A 11 -7.87 52.23 -36.12
N GLN A 12 -9.18 52.10 -36.36
CA GLN A 12 -9.86 52.21 -37.68
C GLN A 12 -9.51 51.22 -38.84
N GLY A 13 -10.51 50.90 -39.67
CA GLY A 13 -10.35 50.21 -40.97
C GLY A 13 -10.49 51.18 -42.16
N PRO A 14 -11.04 50.79 -43.34
CA PRO A 14 -11.47 49.46 -43.80
C PRO A 14 -10.96 49.07 -45.21
N ARG A 15 -11.19 47.82 -45.66
CA ARG A 15 -11.41 47.47 -47.09
C ARG A 15 -12.01 46.07 -47.30
N GLN A 16 -13.18 46.04 -47.93
CA GLN A 16 -13.83 44.90 -48.61
C GLN A 16 -13.80 45.17 -50.14
N PRO A 17 -14.26 44.31 -51.10
CA PRO A 17 -15.35 43.30 -50.96
C PRO A 17 -15.26 41.97 -51.76
N ALA A 18 -16.25 41.09 -51.52
CA ALA A 18 -16.85 40.11 -52.47
C ALA A 18 -16.00 38.92 -52.97
N ARG A 19 -16.51 37.75 -53.43
CA ARG A 19 -17.81 36.99 -53.45
C ARG A 19 -17.48 35.59 -54.04
N ASN A 20 -18.17 34.44 -53.91
CA ASN A 20 -19.43 33.91 -53.34
C ASN A 20 -19.13 32.47 -52.83
N GLY A 21 -20.02 31.68 -52.19
CA GLY A 21 -21.34 31.92 -51.59
C GLY A 21 -22.30 30.70 -51.69
N ARG A 22 -23.35 30.66 -50.84
CA ARG A 22 -24.59 29.79 -50.89
C ARG A 22 -24.40 28.27 -50.64
N ARG A 23 -25.29 27.51 -49.98
CA ARG A 23 -26.52 27.63 -49.11
C ARG A 23 -26.73 26.19 -48.51
N LEU A 24 -27.69 25.71 -47.69
CA LEU A 24 -28.95 26.14 -47.02
C LEU A 24 -28.64 26.67 -45.57
N GLU A 25 -29.44 26.78 -44.49
CA GLU A 25 -30.76 26.28 -43.96
C GLU A 25 -30.77 24.83 -43.40
N LEU A 26 -31.49 24.48 -42.31
CA LEU A 26 -32.44 25.12 -41.36
C LEU A 26 -32.29 24.38 -39.99
N GLU A 27 -32.71 24.82 -38.79
CA GLU A 27 -33.43 26.01 -38.26
C GLU A 27 -33.02 26.25 -36.78
N LEU A 28 -33.45 27.35 -36.14
CA LEU A 28 -33.46 27.53 -34.68
C LEU A 28 -34.73 28.27 -34.22
N GLY A 29 -35.41 27.74 -33.19
CA GLY A 29 -36.61 28.33 -32.61
C GLY A 29 -36.44 28.67 -31.12
N LEU A 30 -36.11 29.92 -30.82
CA LEU A 30 -36.14 30.50 -29.47
C LEU A 30 -37.17 31.62 -29.43
N ASP A 31 -38.14 31.56 -28.51
CA ASP A 31 -38.58 32.76 -27.80
C ASP A 31 -39.50 32.47 -26.59
N ARG A 32 -39.06 32.84 -25.38
CA ARG A 32 -39.68 33.95 -24.60
C ARG A 32 -39.03 34.14 -23.24
N VAL A 33 -38.99 35.40 -22.80
CA VAL A 33 -38.38 35.87 -21.55
C VAL A 33 -39.45 36.33 -20.56
N VAL A 34 -39.36 35.90 -19.30
CA VAL A 34 -39.93 36.59 -18.13
C VAL A 34 -38.98 36.45 -16.93
N ARG A 35 -38.86 37.50 -16.12
CA ARG A 35 -38.31 37.57 -14.75
C ARG A 35 -39.15 38.60 -13.97
N PRO A 36 -39.09 38.66 -12.63
CA PRO A 36 -38.84 37.62 -11.63
C PRO A 36 -40.04 37.54 -10.64
N ASP A 37 -39.78 37.18 -9.38
CA ASP A 37 -40.59 37.47 -8.18
C ASP A 37 -42.02 36.93 -8.07
N GLU A 38 -42.18 35.79 -7.40
CA GLU A 38 -43.18 35.68 -6.32
C GLU A 38 -42.81 34.57 -5.30
N GLN A 39 -43.25 34.73 -4.05
CA GLN A 39 -43.10 33.72 -2.98
C GLN A 39 -44.29 32.76 -3.03
N VAL A 40 -44.12 31.47 -2.68
CA VAL A 40 -45.14 30.73 -1.89
C VAL A 40 -44.56 29.46 -1.22
N ALA A 41 -45.02 29.24 0.02
CA ALA A 41 -44.94 28.08 0.91
C ALA A 41 -44.14 26.81 0.52
N VAL A 42 -43.19 26.46 1.41
CA VAL A 42 -42.89 25.05 1.73
C VAL A 42 -44.00 24.50 2.63
N ALA A 43 -44.58 23.34 2.26
CA ALA A 43 -45.54 22.60 3.08
C ALA A 43 -45.31 21.07 2.94
N PRO A 44 -45.70 20.23 3.94
CA PRO A 44 -44.98 18.99 4.22
C PRO A 44 -45.66 17.69 3.75
N ALA A 45 -44.96 16.58 3.98
CA ALA A 45 -45.32 15.21 3.63
C ALA A 45 -46.72 14.75 4.09
N LEU A 46 -47.30 13.81 3.32
CA LEU A 46 -48.49 13.05 3.66
C LEU A 46 -48.28 11.54 3.44
N ASP A 47 -48.63 10.75 4.45
CA ASP A 47 -48.80 9.30 4.39
C ASP A 47 -50.09 8.95 3.63
N HIS A 48 -50.00 7.99 2.71
CA HIS A 48 -51.19 7.28 2.22
C HIS A 48 -50.99 5.77 2.06
N ARG A 49 -51.30 5.03 3.13
CA ARG A 49 -51.75 3.63 3.02
C ARG A 49 -53.05 3.49 2.21
N ARG A 50 -52.97 2.89 1.03
CA ARG A 50 -53.97 2.02 0.34
C ARG A 50 -53.24 1.41 -0.87
N GLY A 51 -53.39 0.13 -1.21
CA GLY A 51 -54.19 -0.93 -0.62
C GLY A 51 -54.52 -1.96 -1.71
N LEU A 52 -53.77 -3.06 -1.76
CA LEU A 52 -54.00 -4.16 -2.70
C LEU A 52 -54.59 -5.38 -1.97
N GLY A 53 -55.42 -6.14 -2.68
CA GLY A 53 -56.25 -7.18 -2.10
C GLY A 53 -55.49 -8.46 -1.74
N ALA A 54 -56.16 -9.32 -0.98
CA ALA A 54 -55.79 -10.73 -0.88
C ALA A 54 -56.42 -11.48 -2.05
N ASP A 55 -55.57 -11.98 -2.94
CA ASP A 55 -55.69 -13.21 -3.74
C ASP A 55 -54.26 -13.52 -4.25
N ASP A 56 -54.02 -14.73 -4.76
CA ASP A 56 -52.72 -15.20 -5.31
C ASP A 56 -51.51 -15.22 -4.34
N LEU A 57 -51.65 -15.93 -3.21
CA LEU A 57 -50.51 -16.64 -2.59
C LEU A 57 -50.88 -18.11 -2.34
N VAL A 58 -50.06 -19.02 -2.89
CA VAL A 58 -50.22 -20.47 -2.79
C VAL A 58 -48.90 -21.09 -2.29
N ASP A 59 -49.04 -21.93 -1.26
CA ASP A 59 -48.02 -22.78 -0.60
C ASP A 59 -47.41 -23.86 -1.54
N PRO A 60 -46.37 -24.65 -1.18
CA PRO A 60 -45.46 -24.62 0.00
C PRO A 60 -43.98 -24.89 -0.45
N PRO A 61 -43.09 -25.70 0.21
CA PRO A 61 -42.80 -25.96 1.63
C PRO A 61 -41.30 -25.76 2.06
N ASP A 62 -41.08 -25.74 3.38
CA ASP A 62 -39.95 -26.27 4.20
C ASP A 62 -38.47 -26.26 3.73
N LEU A 63 -37.59 -25.75 4.62
CA LEU A 63 -36.12 -25.93 4.53
C LEU A 63 -35.40 -26.00 5.91
N VAL A 64 -35.73 -26.95 6.81
CA VAL A 64 -34.89 -27.25 7.99
C VAL A 64 -34.79 -28.76 8.32
N ALA A 65 -33.82 -29.44 7.70
CA ALA A 65 -33.10 -30.61 8.21
C ALA A 65 -31.82 -30.80 7.35
N HIS A 66 -30.65 -31.22 7.85
CA HIS A 66 -30.33 -31.92 9.10
C HIS A 66 -29.09 -31.34 9.81
N LEU A 67 -29.11 -31.41 11.14
CA LEU A 67 -27.91 -31.57 11.99
C LEU A 67 -28.16 -32.78 12.92
N PRO A 68 -27.13 -33.51 13.39
CA PRO A 68 -27.31 -34.76 14.12
C PRO A 68 -28.08 -34.63 15.45
N ARG A 69 -28.86 -35.66 15.76
CA ARG A 69 -29.63 -35.80 17.01
C ARG A 69 -28.72 -36.00 18.22
N HIS A 70 -29.13 -35.48 19.38
CA HIS A 70 -29.05 -36.25 20.63
C HIS A 70 -30.17 -35.89 21.61
N LEU A 71 -30.91 -36.92 22.03
CA LEU A 71 -31.73 -37.03 23.27
C LEU A 71 -32.91 -36.07 23.48
N GLU A 72 -34.08 -36.55 23.07
CA GLU A 72 -35.25 -36.82 23.93
C GLU A 72 -35.68 -35.74 24.94
N GLN A 73 -36.77 -35.03 24.66
CA GLN A 73 -38.16 -35.44 24.95
C GLN A 73 -38.54 -35.49 26.44
N HIS A 74 -39.18 -34.44 26.92
CA HIS A 74 -40.51 -34.53 27.56
C HIS A 74 -41.21 -33.17 27.41
N GLY A 75 -42.48 -33.17 27.02
CA GLY A 75 -43.41 -32.05 27.22
C GLY A 75 -44.67 -32.59 27.90
N PRO A 76 -45.82 -31.92 27.74
CA PRO A 76 -46.01 -30.47 27.76
C PRO A 76 -47.11 -30.09 28.77
N ASP A 77 -47.24 -28.80 29.13
CA ASP A 77 -48.55 -28.28 29.58
C ASP A 77 -48.72 -26.76 29.37
N ARG A 78 -49.98 -26.33 29.24
CA ARG A 78 -50.48 -24.94 29.06
C ARG A 78 -51.34 -24.55 30.31
N PRO A 79 -51.91 -23.33 30.49
CA PRO A 79 -52.04 -22.13 29.64
C PRO A 79 -51.27 -20.90 30.21
N ALA A 80 -51.01 -19.77 29.52
CA ALA A 80 -51.75 -18.96 28.52
C ALA A 80 -52.72 -17.90 29.11
N LEU A 81 -52.24 -16.66 29.22
CA LEU A 81 -52.92 -15.35 29.36
C LEU A 81 -51.82 -14.28 29.22
N GLY A 82 -51.94 -13.15 28.51
CA GLY A 82 -53.07 -12.64 27.72
C GLY A 82 -53.32 -11.17 28.04
N LEU A 83 -52.65 -10.24 27.35
CA LEU A 83 -52.84 -8.78 27.55
C LEU A 83 -52.91 -8.02 26.22
N VAL A 84 -53.83 -7.05 26.18
CA VAL A 84 -54.14 -6.18 25.05
C VAL A 84 -53.67 -4.76 25.38
N GLY A 85 -53.12 -4.04 24.39
CA GLY A 85 -52.76 -2.62 24.54
C GLY A 85 -53.78 -1.67 23.91
N GLN A 86 -53.76 -0.40 24.30
CA GLN A 86 -54.44 0.69 23.58
C GLN A 86 -53.69 2.03 23.74
N GLN A 87 -54.05 3.01 22.90
CA GLN A 87 -53.32 4.26 22.66
C GLN A 87 -54.03 5.51 23.24
N VAL A 88 -53.60 6.70 22.80
CA VAL A 88 -54.21 8.05 22.95
C VAL A 88 -53.82 8.75 24.28
N GLY A 89 -53.48 10.05 24.32
CA GLY A 89 -53.55 11.12 23.31
C GLY A 89 -52.63 12.34 23.60
N PRO A 90 -52.73 13.45 22.82
CA PRO A 90 -51.53 14.23 22.46
C PRO A 90 -51.55 15.77 22.73
N ARG A 91 -50.43 16.43 22.37
CA ARG A 91 -50.18 17.92 22.22
C ARG A 91 -49.81 18.65 23.55
N ARG A 92 -49.15 19.82 23.58
CA ARG A 92 -48.80 20.83 22.54
C ARG A 92 -47.66 21.80 22.98
N GLY A 93 -46.71 22.14 22.10
CA GLY A 93 -45.84 23.35 22.18
C GLY A 93 -44.80 23.44 23.33
N GLY A 94 -43.81 24.34 23.31
CA GLY A 94 -43.36 25.22 22.22
C GLY A 94 -42.49 26.41 22.72
N GLY A 95 -41.24 26.52 22.24
CA GLY A 95 -40.25 27.55 22.66
C GLY A 95 -39.55 27.23 24.00
N GLY A 96 -38.39 27.80 24.35
CA GLY A 96 -37.47 28.61 23.52
C GLY A 96 -36.42 29.40 24.35
N ARG A 97 -35.15 29.34 23.92
CA ARG A 97 -33.99 30.23 24.25
C ARG A 97 -33.46 30.38 25.69
N GLU A 98 -32.11 30.30 25.76
CA GLU A 98 -31.18 31.14 26.57
C GLU A 98 -31.14 31.01 28.12
N GLY A 99 -30.00 31.38 28.73
CA GLY A 99 -29.76 31.41 30.20
C GLY A 99 -29.41 30.04 30.82
N VAL A 100 -28.16 29.59 31.02
CA VAL A 100 -26.88 30.23 31.45
C VAL A 100 -26.89 30.72 32.90
N VAL A 101 -25.94 30.19 33.69
CA VAL A 101 -25.45 30.68 35.02
C VAL A 101 -26.39 30.51 36.25
N VAL A 102 -25.92 30.13 37.47
CA VAL A 102 -24.76 29.34 37.95
C VAL A 102 -24.88 29.03 39.47
N ARG A 103 -23.89 28.32 40.04
CA ARG A 103 -23.40 28.30 41.46
C ARG A 103 -23.93 27.27 42.47
N ALA A 104 -22.95 26.49 42.99
CA ALA A 104 -22.62 26.14 44.39
C ALA A 104 -23.73 25.83 45.45
N GLY A 105 -23.54 24.88 46.37
CA GLY A 105 -22.39 23.99 46.61
C GLY A 105 -22.25 23.55 48.08
N HIS A 106 -21.07 23.05 48.48
CA HIS A 106 -20.64 22.63 49.83
C HIS A 106 -21.22 21.28 50.36
N ARG A 107 -20.35 20.30 50.66
CA ARG A 107 -19.86 19.86 52.00
C ARG A 107 -21.01 19.44 52.96
N GLY A 108 -21.23 18.15 53.24
CA GLY A 108 -20.45 17.35 54.22
C GLY A 108 -21.33 17.02 55.46
N THR A 109 -21.05 16.14 56.44
CA THR A 109 -19.96 15.17 56.69
C THR A 109 -20.41 14.16 57.81
N LEU A 110 -20.11 12.86 57.67
CA LEU A 110 -20.06 11.76 58.70
C LEU A 110 -21.28 11.33 59.59
N TYR A 111 -21.68 10.05 59.42
CA TYR A 111 -21.66 8.92 60.41
C TYR A 111 -22.84 8.46 61.33
N LEU A 112 -22.91 7.10 61.39
CA LEU A 112 -23.28 6.17 62.49
C LEU A 112 -24.74 5.93 62.97
N GLY A 113 -25.16 4.65 62.89
CA GLY A 113 -25.61 3.91 64.09
C GLY A 113 -26.86 3.01 64.02
N GLY A 114 -26.73 1.74 64.42
CA GLY A 114 -27.81 0.98 65.10
C GLY A 114 -28.54 -0.15 64.35
N THR A 115 -28.58 -1.35 64.95
CA THR A 115 -29.53 -2.46 64.65
C THR A 115 -30.30 -2.83 65.93
N PRO A 116 -31.48 -3.48 65.89
CA PRO A 116 -31.53 -4.89 66.36
C PRO A 116 -32.71 -5.80 65.90
N ARG A 117 -32.46 -7.14 65.80
CA ARG A 117 -33.41 -8.31 65.98
C ARG A 117 -34.61 -8.45 64.99
N GLY A 118 -35.19 -9.64 64.70
CA GLY A 118 -34.73 -11.04 64.85
C GLY A 118 -35.86 -12.12 64.96
N ARG A 119 -35.74 -13.26 64.22
CA ARG A 119 -36.51 -14.56 64.32
C ARG A 119 -38.02 -14.54 63.87
N THR A 120 -38.72 -15.64 63.47
CA THR A 120 -38.44 -17.11 63.42
C THR A 120 -39.36 -17.91 62.44
N GLY A 121 -38.82 -18.95 61.76
CA GLY A 121 -39.53 -20.21 61.33
C GLY A 121 -40.47 -20.16 60.09
N ARG A 122 -40.84 -21.28 59.44
CA ARG A 122 -40.28 -22.67 59.34
C ARG A 122 -40.84 -23.35 58.06
N ALA A 123 -40.17 -24.38 57.51
CA ALA A 123 -40.48 -25.01 56.20
C ALA A 123 -41.07 -26.44 56.28
N PRO A 124 -41.65 -26.95 55.17
CA PRO A 124 -41.20 -28.21 54.53
C PRO A 124 -41.18 -28.13 52.98
N ASP A 125 -40.81 -29.15 52.19
CA ASP A 125 -39.57 -29.96 52.20
C ASP A 125 -39.27 -30.40 50.73
N ARG A 126 -38.18 -31.14 50.47
CA ARG A 126 -37.62 -31.41 49.13
C ARG A 126 -38.04 -32.76 48.52
N PRO A 127 -37.73 -32.99 47.23
CA PRO A 127 -36.55 -33.85 46.95
C PRO A 127 -35.44 -33.16 46.13
N ARG A 128 -34.32 -33.86 45.91
CA ARG A 128 -33.07 -33.31 45.33
C ARG A 128 -32.58 -34.19 44.19
N TYR A 129 -31.87 -33.60 43.24
CA TYR A 129 -30.66 -34.22 42.66
C TYR A 129 -29.51 -33.20 42.63
N HIS A 130 -28.26 -33.68 42.65
CA HIS A 130 -27.07 -32.87 42.89
C HIS A 130 -26.08 -32.91 41.73
N ARG A 131 -25.55 -31.74 41.35
CA ARG A 131 -24.14 -31.61 40.90
C ARG A 131 -23.55 -30.35 41.53
N ARG A 132 -22.34 -30.43 42.10
CA ARG A 132 -21.74 -29.34 42.88
C ARG A 132 -21.12 -28.29 41.95
N VAL A 133 -21.63 -27.06 41.99
CA VAL A 133 -20.82 -25.87 41.69
C VAL A 133 -20.24 -25.38 43.01
N SER A 134 -18.91 -25.38 43.13
CA SER A 134 -18.22 -24.89 44.32
C SER A 134 -18.19 -23.36 44.30
N GLN A 135 -19.21 -22.71 44.87
CA GLN A 135 -19.14 -21.29 45.20
C GLN A 135 -18.24 -21.06 46.42
N THR A 136 -16.94 -21.30 46.24
CA THR A 136 -15.89 -20.70 47.07
C THR A 136 -15.93 -19.20 46.85
N ARG A 137 -16.72 -18.51 47.68
CA ARG A 137 -16.61 -17.06 47.88
C ARG A 137 -15.13 -16.78 48.17
N PRO A 138 -14.45 -15.87 47.43
CA PRO A 138 -13.07 -15.55 47.74
C PRO A 138 -13.01 -15.05 49.18
N ALA A 139 -12.01 -15.50 49.93
CA ALA A 139 -11.72 -14.92 51.23
C ALA A 139 -11.43 -13.41 51.03
N PRO A 140 -11.74 -12.55 52.02
CA PRO A 140 -11.16 -11.21 52.03
C PRO A 140 -9.63 -11.34 51.87
N PRO A 141 -8.99 -10.53 51.01
CA PRO A 141 -7.53 -10.58 50.89
C PRO A 141 -6.91 -10.34 52.27
N ASP A 142 -5.95 -11.17 52.66
CA ASP A 142 -5.31 -11.05 53.97
C ASP A 142 -4.64 -9.69 54.07
N ALA A 143 -5.20 -8.82 54.93
CA ALA A 143 -4.76 -7.43 55.11
C ALA A 143 -3.33 -7.30 55.71
N ARG A 144 -2.64 -8.43 55.92
CA ARG A 144 -1.23 -8.51 56.33
C ARG A 144 -0.27 -8.75 55.16
N ALA A 145 -0.78 -8.91 53.93
CA ALA A 145 0.02 -9.22 52.74
C ALA A 145 0.33 -8.00 51.83
N ASP A 146 -0.39 -6.88 51.97
CA ASP A 146 -0.13 -5.68 51.15
C ASP A 146 1.13 -4.95 51.64
N ARG A 147 2.27 -5.35 51.07
CA ARG A 147 3.57 -4.73 51.31
C ARG A 147 3.60 -3.34 50.68
N SER A 148 4.26 -2.40 51.37
CA SER A 148 4.43 -1.03 50.88
C SER A 148 4.96 -0.99 49.44
N PRO A 149 4.53 0.00 48.61
CA PRO A 149 4.91 0.11 47.22
C PRO A 149 6.43 0.01 47.01
N ARG A 150 6.86 -0.87 46.12
CA ARG A 150 8.29 -1.12 45.87
C ARG A 150 8.73 -0.39 44.60
N PRO A 151 9.67 0.58 44.67
CA PRO A 151 10.25 1.17 43.47
C PRO A 151 11.15 0.15 42.75
N GLY A 152 11.12 0.18 41.41
CA GLY A 152 11.89 -0.71 40.53
C GLY A 152 11.04 -1.28 39.40
N VAL A 153 11.64 -2.16 38.59
CA VAL A 153 10.97 -2.85 37.48
C VAL A 153 10.27 -4.13 37.98
N VAL A 154 8.97 -4.24 37.71
CA VAL A 154 8.20 -5.46 37.91
C VAL A 154 8.12 -6.23 36.59
N ARG A 155 8.64 -7.47 36.58
CA ARG A 155 8.46 -8.43 35.49
C ARG A 155 7.19 -9.25 35.67
N ILE A 156 6.41 -9.37 34.60
CA ILE A 156 5.28 -10.31 34.46
C ILE A 156 5.51 -11.12 33.17
N GLU A 157 5.55 -12.45 33.28
CA GLU A 157 5.43 -13.35 32.12
C GLU A 157 3.96 -13.75 31.94
N VAL A 158 3.49 -13.82 30.69
CA VAL A 158 2.18 -14.36 30.30
C VAL A 158 2.40 -15.46 29.26
N ARG A 159 1.77 -16.63 29.44
CA ARG A 159 1.95 -17.83 28.62
C ARG A 159 0.62 -18.49 28.27
N ALA A 160 0.58 -19.23 27.17
CA ALA A 160 -0.51 -20.18 26.91
C ALA A 160 -0.60 -21.21 28.04
N ARG A 161 -1.81 -21.66 28.38
CA ARG A 161 -2.04 -22.71 29.38
C ARG A 161 -1.63 -24.08 28.85
N GLU A 162 -1.30 -24.98 29.76
CA GLU A 162 -1.10 -26.39 29.43
C GLU A 162 -2.36 -26.97 28.77
N GLY A 163 -2.17 -27.65 27.64
CA GLY A 163 -3.26 -28.15 26.78
C GLY A 163 -3.85 -27.13 25.80
N VAL A 164 -3.41 -25.86 25.82
CA VAL A 164 -3.73 -24.86 24.80
C VAL A 164 -2.57 -24.75 23.81
N THR A 165 -2.87 -24.65 22.53
CA THR A 165 -1.90 -24.41 21.45
C THR A 165 -1.15 -23.09 21.67
N ASP A 166 0.14 -23.06 21.35
CA ASP A 166 0.95 -21.83 21.27
C ASP A 166 1.34 -21.61 19.79
N PRO A 167 0.55 -20.82 19.03
CA PRO A 167 0.80 -20.65 17.60
C PRO A 167 2.14 -20.01 17.26
N ARG A 168 2.75 -19.25 18.20
CA ARG A 168 4.08 -18.67 18.00
C ARG A 168 5.17 -19.73 18.24
N ALA A 169 5.01 -20.61 19.22
CA ALA A 169 5.89 -21.77 19.37
C ALA A 169 5.82 -22.69 18.14
N ASP A 170 4.61 -22.97 17.64
CA ASP A 170 4.42 -23.81 16.45
C ASP A 170 5.04 -23.17 15.20
N ALA A 171 4.98 -21.84 15.05
CA ALA A 171 5.65 -21.11 13.98
C ALA A 171 7.18 -21.21 14.10
N VAL A 172 7.74 -21.05 15.31
CA VAL A 172 9.17 -21.18 15.56
C VAL A 172 9.68 -22.60 15.26
N VAL A 173 8.92 -23.65 15.60
CA VAL A 173 9.26 -25.03 15.23
C VAL A 173 9.30 -25.21 13.71
N ARG A 174 8.35 -24.62 12.96
CA ARG A 174 8.38 -24.62 11.48
C ARG A 174 9.57 -23.83 10.92
N GLN A 175 9.94 -22.71 11.52
CA GLN A 175 11.11 -21.91 11.13
C GLN A 175 12.44 -22.68 11.36
N GLY A 176 12.60 -23.37 12.49
CA GLY A 176 13.82 -24.14 12.79
C GLY A 176 14.15 -25.19 11.72
N ALA A 177 13.12 -25.90 11.24
CA ALA A 177 13.27 -26.86 10.14
C ALA A 177 13.85 -26.23 8.85
N SER A 178 13.49 -24.98 8.54
CA SER A 178 14.03 -24.26 7.36
C SER A 178 15.50 -23.87 7.49
N LEU A 179 16.06 -23.83 8.70
CA LEU A 179 17.49 -23.62 8.95
C LEU A 179 18.31 -24.94 8.94
N GLY A 180 17.69 -26.08 8.60
CA GLY A 180 18.30 -27.41 8.74
C GLY A 180 18.49 -27.86 10.19
N GLN A 181 17.86 -27.17 11.15
CA GLN A 181 18.04 -27.37 12.59
C GLN A 181 16.69 -27.70 13.26
N PRO A 182 16.29 -28.99 13.27
CA PRO A 182 14.97 -29.39 13.74
C PRO A 182 14.79 -29.15 15.24
N ILE A 183 13.92 -28.19 15.58
CA ILE A 183 13.54 -27.89 16.97
C ILE A 183 12.62 -29.00 17.47
N ALA A 184 13.01 -29.69 18.55
CA ALA A 184 12.24 -30.78 19.13
C ALA A 184 11.02 -30.29 19.93
N ARG A 185 11.13 -29.10 20.53
CA ARG A 185 10.04 -28.39 21.22
C ARG A 185 10.34 -26.90 21.29
N ALA A 186 9.29 -26.08 21.19
CA ALA A 186 9.30 -24.69 21.64
C ALA A 186 8.16 -24.43 22.63
N SER A 187 8.26 -23.34 23.39
CA SER A 187 7.14 -22.66 24.06
C SER A 187 7.48 -21.19 24.25
N THR A 188 6.48 -20.30 24.25
CA THR A 188 6.72 -18.85 24.36
C THR A 188 6.18 -18.23 25.65
N ALA A 189 6.58 -16.98 25.90
CA ALA A 189 5.93 -16.07 26.83
C ALA A 189 5.95 -14.63 26.30
N ARG A 190 4.87 -13.90 26.51
CA ARG A 190 4.89 -12.43 26.48
C ARG A 190 5.50 -11.93 27.79
N VAL A 191 6.49 -11.05 27.70
CA VAL A 191 7.17 -10.43 28.85
C VAL A 191 6.71 -8.99 28.95
N TYR A 192 6.35 -8.55 30.16
CA TYR A 192 6.06 -7.16 30.48
C TYR A 192 6.99 -6.70 31.60
N LEU A 193 7.68 -5.58 31.36
CA LEU A 193 8.55 -4.91 32.32
C LEU A 193 7.93 -3.56 32.66
N ILE A 194 7.46 -3.39 33.90
CA ILE A 194 6.72 -2.21 34.35
C ILE A 194 7.51 -1.50 35.45
N GLU A 195 8.01 -0.30 35.20
CA GLU A 195 8.70 0.51 36.21
C GLU A 195 7.71 1.46 36.88
N ALA A 196 7.27 1.08 38.09
CA ALA A 196 6.39 1.88 38.93
C ALA A 196 6.44 1.39 40.39
N ALA A 197 6.11 2.26 41.35
CA ALA A 197 5.98 1.88 42.74
C ALA A 197 4.64 1.15 42.96
N LEU A 198 4.65 -0.18 42.79
CA LEU A 198 3.44 -1.02 42.85
C LEU A 198 3.42 -1.91 44.10
N THR A 199 2.22 -2.19 44.63
CA THR A 199 1.99 -3.24 45.64
C THR A 199 1.71 -4.60 45.01
N ASP A 200 1.82 -5.66 45.80
CA ASP A 200 1.58 -7.04 45.35
C ASP A 200 0.11 -7.27 44.90
N ALA A 201 -0.84 -6.47 45.41
CA ALA A 201 -2.23 -6.46 44.96
C ALA A 201 -2.42 -5.75 43.61
N GLN A 202 -1.73 -4.63 43.37
CA GLN A 202 -1.78 -3.91 42.09
C GLN A 202 -1.15 -4.73 40.95
N VAL A 203 0.01 -5.37 41.20
CA VAL A 203 0.66 -6.26 40.22
C VAL A 203 -0.27 -7.42 39.81
N ARG A 204 -0.98 -8.02 40.78
CA ARG A 204 -2.01 -9.03 40.52
C ARG A 204 -3.14 -8.47 39.66
N LEU A 205 -3.66 -7.29 39.99
CA LEU A 205 -4.77 -6.67 39.27
C LEU A 205 -4.40 -6.40 37.80
N ILE A 206 -3.22 -5.86 37.53
CA ILE A 206 -2.69 -5.66 36.17
C ILE A 206 -2.65 -7.00 35.42
N ALA A 207 -2.05 -8.04 36.01
CA ALA A 207 -1.90 -9.32 35.34
C ALA A 207 -3.24 -10.04 35.08
N GLU A 208 -4.16 -10.05 36.05
CA GLU A 208 -5.46 -10.74 35.98
C GLU A 208 -6.54 -9.96 35.20
N ARG A 209 -6.37 -8.66 34.93
CA ARG A 209 -7.37 -7.81 34.26
C ARG A 209 -6.93 -7.19 32.93
N LEU A 210 -5.64 -7.02 32.69
CA LEU A 210 -5.11 -6.34 31.50
C LEU A 210 -4.23 -7.25 30.64
N LEU A 211 -3.30 -8.00 31.24
CA LEU A 211 -2.22 -8.64 30.47
C LEU A 211 -2.51 -10.08 29.98
N ALA A 212 -3.21 -10.89 30.79
CA ALA A 212 -3.42 -12.31 30.53
C ALA A 212 -4.91 -12.67 30.34
N ALA A 213 -5.23 -13.34 29.23
CA ALA A 213 -6.58 -13.81 28.94
C ALA A 213 -6.98 -14.97 29.88
N PRO A 214 -7.96 -14.80 30.79
CA PRO A 214 -8.20 -15.74 31.90
C PRO A 214 -8.78 -17.10 31.50
N VAL A 215 -9.05 -17.32 30.21
CA VAL A 215 -9.49 -18.61 29.64
C VAL A 215 -8.29 -19.42 29.15
N VAL A 216 -7.47 -18.83 28.29
CA VAL A 216 -6.41 -19.50 27.50
C VAL A 216 -4.99 -19.27 28.02
N GLU A 217 -4.77 -18.27 28.87
CA GLU A 217 -3.43 -17.90 29.36
C GLU A 217 -3.28 -17.99 30.89
N SER A 218 -2.05 -18.19 31.32
CA SER A 218 -1.59 -18.04 32.70
C SER A 218 -0.53 -16.94 32.78
N TRP A 219 -0.27 -16.44 33.98
CA TRP A 219 0.76 -15.43 34.22
C TRP A 219 1.62 -15.78 35.44
N THR A 220 2.84 -15.28 35.45
CA THR A 220 3.82 -15.45 36.54
C THR A 220 4.51 -14.12 36.81
N ARG A 221 4.79 -13.80 38.08
CA ARG A 221 5.63 -12.65 38.45
C ARG A 221 7.10 -13.06 38.49
N GLY A 222 7.98 -12.28 37.87
CA GLY A 222 9.37 -12.66 37.65
C GLY A 222 9.52 -13.55 36.41
N ALA A 223 10.68 -14.19 36.28
CA ALA A 223 10.94 -15.15 35.21
C ALA A 223 10.51 -16.57 35.60
N SER A 224 9.86 -17.30 34.70
CA SER A 224 9.58 -18.73 34.92
C SER A 224 10.87 -19.56 34.86
N PRO A 225 11.00 -20.66 35.64
CA PRO A 225 12.16 -21.54 35.54
C PRO A 225 12.27 -22.18 34.15
N THR A 226 13.44 -22.11 33.53
CA THR A 226 13.77 -22.89 32.33
C THR A 226 13.88 -24.37 32.69
N ARG A 227 13.39 -25.29 31.83
CA ARG A 227 13.53 -26.73 32.08
C ARG A 227 14.92 -27.23 31.72
N SER A 228 15.31 -28.36 32.29
CA SER A 228 16.56 -29.04 31.91
C SER A 228 16.48 -29.49 30.45
N GLY A 229 17.47 -29.09 29.64
CA GLY A 229 17.50 -29.36 28.19
C GLY A 229 16.73 -28.35 27.31
N GLU A 230 16.16 -27.30 27.89
CA GLU A 230 15.64 -26.13 27.15
C GLU A 230 16.64 -24.96 27.25
N ALA A 231 16.89 -24.28 26.13
CA ALA A 231 17.63 -23.03 26.05
C ALA A 231 16.66 -21.84 25.97
N VAL A 232 17.08 -20.68 26.46
CA VAL A 232 16.28 -19.44 26.44
C VAL A 232 16.79 -18.50 25.35
N VAL A 233 15.88 -17.98 24.54
CA VAL A 233 16.07 -16.74 23.78
C VAL A 233 15.01 -15.75 24.24
N GLU A 234 15.41 -14.55 24.64
CA GLU A 234 14.49 -13.49 25.03
C GLU A 234 14.82 -12.21 24.28
N VAL A 235 13.80 -11.59 23.68
CA VAL A 235 13.93 -10.43 22.79
C VAL A 235 13.09 -9.26 23.30
N HIS A 236 13.67 -8.07 23.34
CA HIS A 236 13.02 -6.82 23.78
C HIS A 236 13.36 -5.69 22.79
N PRO A 237 12.48 -4.69 22.58
CA PRO A 237 12.80 -3.51 21.80
C PRO A 237 14.05 -2.79 22.33
N LEU A 238 14.84 -2.22 21.42
CA LEU A 238 15.99 -1.38 21.79
C LEU A 238 15.55 -0.04 22.40
N PRO A 239 16.39 0.62 23.20
CA PRO A 239 16.04 1.87 23.87
C PRO A 239 15.65 2.97 22.87
N GLY A 240 14.39 3.41 22.94
CA GLY A 240 13.86 4.46 22.07
C GLY A 240 13.10 3.97 20.83
N VAL A 241 13.11 2.67 20.55
CA VAL A 241 12.23 2.05 19.53
C VAL A 241 10.77 2.14 20.00
N MET A 242 9.84 2.34 19.07
CA MET A 242 8.41 2.38 19.36
C MET A 242 7.88 0.99 19.75
N ASP A 243 7.19 0.92 20.88
CA ASP A 243 6.46 -0.28 21.35
C ASP A 243 4.98 0.10 21.54
N PRO A 244 4.11 -0.09 20.52
CA PRO A 244 2.69 0.23 20.61
C PRO A 244 1.94 -0.58 21.69
N ALA A 245 2.44 -1.78 22.02
CA ALA A 245 1.88 -2.60 23.08
C ALA A 245 2.22 -2.02 24.46
N ALA A 246 3.47 -1.55 24.66
CA ALA A 246 3.85 -0.83 25.89
C ALA A 246 3.10 0.51 26.03
N GLN A 247 2.85 1.25 24.94
CA GLN A 247 2.02 2.46 24.98
C GLN A 247 0.58 2.12 25.41
N SER A 248 -0.05 1.15 24.76
CA SER A 248 -1.41 0.70 25.11
C SER A 248 -1.49 0.22 26.56
N VAL A 249 -0.50 -0.54 27.02
CA VAL A 249 -0.44 -1.07 28.39
C VAL A 249 -0.19 0.03 29.42
N ARG A 250 0.68 1.02 29.17
CA ARG A 250 0.92 2.09 30.16
C ARG A 250 -0.26 3.04 30.32
N GLU A 251 -0.99 3.34 29.24
CA GLU A 251 -2.25 4.09 29.30
C GLU A 251 -3.29 3.28 30.10
N ALA A 252 -3.50 2.00 29.77
CA ALA A 252 -4.44 1.16 30.50
C ALA A 252 -4.06 0.93 31.98
N ILE A 253 -2.77 0.87 32.35
CA ILE A 253 -2.34 0.79 33.77
C ILE A 253 -2.62 2.11 34.49
N ARG A 254 -2.38 3.28 33.85
CA ARG A 254 -2.70 4.60 34.41
C ARG A 254 -4.16 4.64 34.84
N ASP A 255 -5.05 4.20 33.95
CA ASP A 255 -6.50 4.32 34.17
C ASP A 255 -7.02 3.25 35.14
N LEU A 256 -6.56 1.99 34.99
CA LEU A 256 -6.90 0.87 35.88
C LEU A 256 -6.50 1.11 37.35
N LEU A 257 -5.42 1.85 37.59
CA LEU A 257 -4.91 2.17 38.93
C LEU A 257 -5.14 3.63 39.35
N SER A 258 -5.72 4.47 38.48
CA SER A 258 -5.92 5.92 38.68
C SER A 258 -4.63 6.65 39.10
N LEU A 259 -3.56 6.45 38.32
CA LEU A 259 -2.25 7.08 38.55
C LEU A 259 -2.19 8.48 37.93
N ASP A 260 -1.54 9.43 38.60
CA ASP A 260 -1.32 10.80 38.09
C ASP A 260 -0.52 10.85 36.78
N ALA A 261 0.27 9.81 36.48
CA ALA A 261 1.07 9.67 35.26
C ALA A 261 1.19 8.20 34.83
N PRO A 262 1.24 7.90 33.51
CA PRO A 262 1.40 6.53 33.02
C PRO A 262 2.81 5.98 33.30
N PRO A 263 2.94 4.75 33.83
CA PRO A 263 4.23 4.15 34.19
C PRO A 263 5.14 3.98 32.97
N ALA A 264 6.43 3.78 33.16
CA ALA A 264 7.29 3.30 32.07
C ALA A 264 7.09 1.79 31.89
N VAL A 265 6.93 1.36 30.64
CA VAL A 265 6.68 -0.05 30.27
C VAL A 265 7.55 -0.41 29.08
N SER A 266 8.04 -1.65 29.06
CA SER A 266 8.59 -2.31 27.87
C SER A 266 7.96 -3.69 27.74
N THR A 267 7.63 -4.11 26.53
CA THR A 267 7.27 -5.51 26.25
C THR A 267 8.46 -6.30 25.71
N GLY A 268 8.32 -7.62 25.64
CA GLY A 268 9.28 -8.51 25.02
C GLY A 268 8.68 -9.90 24.79
N TRP A 269 9.43 -10.77 24.11
CA TRP A 269 9.06 -12.17 23.90
C TRP A 269 10.17 -13.08 24.39
N ARG A 270 9.80 -14.10 25.17
CA ARG A 270 10.67 -15.20 25.57
C ARG A 270 10.29 -16.45 24.77
N TYR A 271 11.31 -17.18 24.33
CA TYR A 271 11.23 -18.48 23.68
C TYR A 271 12.07 -19.47 24.49
N ASP A 272 11.45 -20.56 24.92
CA ASP A 272 12.13 -21.70 25.54
C ASP A 272 12.14 -22.84 24.51
N VAL A 273 13.32 -23.24 24.03
CA VAL A 273 13.49 -24.16 22.88
C VAL A 273 14.41 -25.34 23.21
N SER A 274 14.16 -26.52 22.63
CA SER A 274 15.01 -27.72 22.81
C SER A 274 15.32 -28.44 21.51
N GLY A 275 16.38 -29.26 21.53
CA GLY A 275 16.91 -29.99 20.37
C GLY A 275 17.99 -29.24 19.57
N LEU A 276 18.36 -28.02 19.97
CA LEU A 276 19.40 -27.20 19.33
C LEU A 276 20.73 -27.24 20.10
N THR A 277 21.83 -26.96 19.39
CA THR A 277 23.13 -26.61 19.97
C THR A 277 23.17 -25.12 20.35
N ASP A 278 24.12 -24.71 21.19
CA ASP A 278 24.32 -23.28 21.55
C ASP A 278 24.50 -22.38 20.31
N GLU A 279 25.16 -22.90 19.27
CA GLU A 279 25.31 -22.24 17.97
C GLU A 279 23.97 -22.12 17.23
N GLY A 280 23.17 -23.19 17.20
CA GLY A 280 21.84 -23.17 16.60
C GLY A 280 20.85 -22.27 17.32
N VAL A 281 20.94 -22.17 18.65
CA VAL A 281 20.15 -21.22 19.44
C VAL A 281 20.49 -19.77 19.06
N ARG A 282 21.76 -19.45 18.84
CA ARG A 282 22.18 -18.12 18.34
C ARG A 282 21.71 -17.88 16.90
N LEU A 283 21.89 -18.86 16.01
CA LEU A 283 21.48 -18.74 14.61
C LEU A 283 19.95 -18.52 14.49
N LEU A 284 19.15 -19.27 15.26
CA LEU A 284 17.71 -19.08 15.35
C LEU A 284 17.36 -17.68 15.89
N ALA A 285 18.02 -17.24 16.96
CA ALA A 285 17.80 -15.92 17.55
C ALA A 285 18.06 -14.78 16.57
N GLU A 286 19.21 -14.81 15.89
CA GLU A 286 19.66 -13.73 14.99
C GLU A 286 19.01 -13.76 13.61
N ARG A 287 18.62 -14.93 13.09
CA ARG A 287 18.03 -15.06 11.73
C ARG A 287 16.51 -15.10 11.70
N GLN A 288 15.83 -15.54 12.77
CA GLN A 288 14.37 -15.80 12.76
C GLN A 288 13.58 -15.16 13.92
N LEU A 289 14.13 -15.08 15.14
CA LEU A 289 13.35 -14.64 16.33
C LEU A 289 13.43 -13.14 16.62
N ALA A 290 14.46 -12.45 16.12
CA ALA A 290 14.67 -11.03 16.30
C ALA A 290 14.97 -10.32 14.98
N ASN A 291 14.88 -8.98 15.02
CA ASN A 291 15.67 -8.13 14.14
C ASN A 291 16.60 -7.26 15.01
N ARG A 292 17.92 -7.45 14.85
CA ARG A 292 18.94 -6.77 15.66
C ARG A 292 19.00 -5.25 15.47
N ALA A 293 18.42 -4.70 14.40
CA ALA A 293 18.30 -3.26 14.21
C ALA A 293 17.34 -2.60 15.22
N VAL A 294 16.34 -3.34 15.71
CA VAL A 294 15.28 -2.82 16.59
C VAL A 294 15.10 -3.60 17.90
N GLN A 295 15.77 -4.75 18.09
CA GLN A 295 15.62 -5.61 19.26
C GLN A 295 16.96 -6.09 19.85
N ALA A 296 17.05 -6.05 21.17
CA ALA A 296 18.09 -6.73 21.93
C ALA A 296 17.79 -8.23 22.05
N ILE A 297 18.85 -9.06 22.01
CA ILE A 297 18.77 -10.51 22.23
C ILE A 297 19.45 -10.87 23.55
N HIS A 298 18.77 -11.64 24.39
CA HIS A 298 19.29 -12.16 25.65
C HIS A 298 19.15 -13.69 25.68
N LEU A 299 20.25 -14.40 25.97
CA LEU A 299 20.26 -15.88 26.07
C LEU A 299 19.89 -16.39 27.47
N ALA A 300 19.25 -15.53 28.27
CA ALA A 300 18.73 -15.79 29.62
C ALA A 300 17.63 -14.76 29.93
N PRO A 301 16.69 -15.04 30.85
CA PRO A 301 15.60 -14.12 31.17
C PRO A 301 16.11 -12.76 31.69
N TRP A 302 15.68 -11.66 31.07
CA TRP A 302 16.19 -10.32 31.36
C TRP A 302 15.26 -9.53 32.29
N THR A 303 15.84 -8.73 33.19
CA THR A 303 15.11 -7.75 34.02
C THR A 303 16.09 -6.67 34.46
N PRO A 304 16.00 -5.43 33.92
CA PRO A 304 16.87 -4.33 34.32
C PRO A 304 16.43 -3.76 35.68
N ALA A 305 17.33 -3.06 36.37
CA ALA A 305 17.00 -2.38 37.64
C ALA A 305 16.05 -1.19 37.45
N SER A 306 16.12 -0.55 36.28
CA SER A 306 15.33 0.57 35.78
C SER A 306 15.30 0.51 34.26
N LEU A 307 14.22 0.94 33.63
CA LEU A 307 14.14 1.08 32.17
C LEU A 307 15.02 2.26 31.71
N PRO A 308 15.63 2.19 30.50
CA PRO A 308 16.46 3.27 29.96
C PRO A 308 15.70 4.60 29.87
N ARG A 309 16.39 5.71 30.19
CA ARG A 309 15.87 7.07 30.08
C ARG A 309 16.89 7.95 29.36
N GLY A 310 16.42 8.81 28.45
CA GLY A 310 17.25 9.80 27.79
C GLY A 310 17.72 10.89 28.77
N THR A 311 18.94 11.39 28.56
CA THR A 311 19.48 12.57 29.24
C THR A 311 18.95 13.85 28.59
N ALA A 312 18.95 14.99 29.30
CA ALA A 312 18.61 16.27 28.68
C ALA A 312 19.68 16.66 27.63
N TYR A 313 19.23 17.15 26.47
CA TYR A 313 20.13 17.76 25.49
C TYR A 313 20.63 19.11 26.03
N ARG A 314 21.78 19.56 25.56
CA ARG A 314 22.35 20.88 25.87
C ARG A 314 22.67 21.56 24.55
N LEU A 315 22.06 22.72 24.31
CA LEU A 315 22.23 23.51 23.08
C LEU A 315 23.71 23.68 22.71
N ARG A 316 24.09 23.18 21.53
CA ARG A 316 25.42 23.26 20.95
C ARG A 316 25.31 23.65 19.47
N LEU A 317 25.04 24.94 19.23
CA LEU A 317 24.84 25.47 17.88
C LEU A 317 26.11 25.37 17.02
N THR A 318 26.08 24.52 15.99
CA THR A 318 27.19 24.39 15.03
C THR A 318 27.04 25.39 13.89
N ARG A 319 28.16 25.87 13.36
CA ARG A 319 28.24 26.57 12.07
C ARG A 319 29.36 25.95 11.25
N PHE A 320 29.10 25.67 9.98
CA PHE A 320 30.09 25.09 9.08
C PHE A 320 30.78 26.21 8.29
N PRO A 321 32.12 26.27 8.22
CA PRO A 321 32.86 27.30 7.47
C PRO A 321 32.83 27.00 5.96
N LEU A 322 31.62 26.91 5.41
CA LEU A 322 31.33 26.45 4.06
C LEU A 322 31.89 27.40 3.00
N ARG A 323 31.82 28.71 3.26
CA ARG A 323 32.09 29.75 2.25
C ARG A 323 33.47 29.65 1.60
N GLU A 324 34.49 29.26 2.34
CA GLU A 324 35.88 29.24 1.83
C GLU A 324 36.34 27.82 1.44
N LEU A 325 35.42 26.84 1.35
CA LEU A 325 35.75 25.47 0.95
C LEU A 325 35.94 25.32 -0.56
N ASP A 326 37.04 24.65 -0.92
CA ASP A 326 37.25 24.07 -2.25
C ASP A 326 36.28 22.89 -2.50
N ASP A 327 36.18 22.49 -3.76
CA ASP A 327 35.22 21.47 -4.19
C ASP A 327 35.46 20.10 -3.54
N GLY A 328 36.72 19.70 -3.32
CA GLY A 328 37.03 18.44 -2.63
C GLY A 328 36.73 18.51 -1.13
N ALA A 329 36.77 19.70 -0.52
CA ALA A 329 36.33 19.94 0.85
C ALA A 329 34.80 19.95 0.97
N LEU A 330 34.07 20.44 -0.04
CA LEU A 330 32.61 20.32 -0.12
C LEU A 330 32.17 18.84 -0.21
N GLU A 331 32.83 18.03 -1.05
CA GLU A 331 32.55 16.59 -1.18
C GLU A 331 32.82 15.83 0.12
N ARG A 332 33.95 16.12 0.80
CA ARG A 332 34.24 15.55 2.13
C ARG A 332 33.18 15.92 3.16
N LEU A 333 32.79 17.20 3.23
CA LEU A 333 31.76 17.67 4.16
C LEU A 333 30.42 16.97 3.91
N SER A 334 29.96 16.90 2.66
CA SER A 334 28.69 16.25 2.31
C SER A 334 28.64 14.78 2.74
N ARG A 335 29.75 14.05 2.54
CA ARG A 335 29.90 12.64 2.95
C ARG A 335 30.01 12.48 4.47
N GLU A 336 30.89 13.25 5.11
CA GLU A 336 31.22 13.08 6.54
C GLU A 336 30.10 13.61 7.47
N ALA A 337 29.27 14.54 6.99
CA ALA A 337 28.04 14.97 7.64
C ALA A 337 26.78 14.21 7.21
N HIS A 338 26.88 13.20 6.32
CA HIS A 338 25.75 12.39 5.84
C HIS A 338 24.62 13.19 5.14
N LEU A 339 24.99 14.28 4.46
CA LEU A 339 24.05 15.14 3.72
C LEU A 339 23.65 14.54 2.36
N PHE A 340 24.50 13.68 1.78
CA PHE A 340 24.32 13.06 0.45
C PHE A 340 24.11 14.05 -0.72
N LEU A 341 24.44 15.33 -0.52
CA LEU A 341 24.40 16.38 -1.53
C LEU A 341 25.57 16.25 -2.51
N SER A 342 25.28 16.38 -3.79
CA SER A 342 26.28 16.36 -4.87
C SER A 342 27.12 17.64 -4.89
N LEU A 343 28.26 17.62 -5.59
CA LEU A 343 29.12 18.79 -5.73
C LEU A 343 28.41 20.02 -6.35
N PRO A 344 27.56 19.92 -7.40
CA PRO A 344 26.76 21.05 -7.87
C PRO A 344 25.86 21.66 -6.80
N GLU A 345 25.17 20.83 -6.02
CA GLU A 345 24.28 21.28 -4.93
C GLU A 345 25.09 21.97 -3.82
N MET A 346 26.18 21.35 -3.35
CA MET A 346 27.07 21.95 -2.35
C MET A 346 27.70 23.26 -2.81
N ARG A 347 28.00 23.42 -4.12
CA ARG A 347 28.44 24.69 -4.71
C ARG A 347 27.34 25.73 -4.68
N ALA A 348 26.11 25.39 -5.09
CA ALA A 348 24.97 26.32 -5.05
C ALA A 348 24.70 26.84 -3.63
N ILE A 349 24.75 25.95 -2.62
CA ILE A 349 24.63 26.30 -1.21
C ILE A 349 25.80 27.21 -0.78
N ARG A 350 27.06 26.81 -1.04
CA ARG A 350 28.25 27.64 -0.73
C ARG A 350 28.14 29.04 -1.31
N ASP A 351 27.75 29.13 -2.58
CA ASP A 351 27.77 30.38 -3.32
C ASP A 351 26.56 31.28 -2.95
N HIS A 352 25.43 30.69 -2.49
CA HIS A 352 24.40 31.43 -1.73
C HIS A 352 24.95 32.01 -0.42
N TYR A 353 25.56 31.18 0.44
CA TYR A 353 26.06 31.63 1.75
C TYR A 353 27.19 32.67 1.63
N ARG A 354 28.01 32.60 0.57
CA ARG A 354 28.91 33.69 0.17
C ARG A 354 28.17 34.99 -0.13
N SER A 355 27.10 34.93 -0.94
CA SER A 355 26.34 36.12 -1.34
C SER A 355 25.68 36.87 -0.17
N ILE A 356 25.19 36.14 0.84
CA ILE A 356 24.61 36.72 2.07
C ILE A 356 25.63 36.97 3.18
N GLY A 357 26.92 36.71 2.93
CA GLY A 357 28.02 37.10 3.82
C GLY A 357 28.13 36.34 5.15
N ARG A 358 27.44 35.21 5.34
CA ARG A 358 27.47 34.41 6.58
C ARG A 358 27.70 32.92 6.32
N GLU A 359 28.10 32.20 7.37
CA GLU A 359 28.12 30.74 7.35
C GLU A 359 26.72 30.14 7.63
N PRO A 360 26.44 28.94 7.11
CA PRO A 360 25.28 28.14 7.49
C PRO A 360 25.41 27.55 8.91
N THR A 361 24.28 27.28 9.55
CA THR A 361 24.18 26.39 10.71
C THR A 361 23.98 24.94 10.27
N ASP A 362 24.11 23.99 11.20
CA ASP A 362 23.85 22.56 10.95
C ASP A 362 22.40 22.30 10.49
N ILE A 363 21.40 22.80 11.22
CA ILE A 363 19.98 22.63 10.86
C ILE A 363 19.62 23.26 9.50
N GLU A 364 20.35 24.28 9.05
CA GLU A 364 20.17 24.86 7.70
C GLU A 364 20.68 23.94 6.60
N LEU A 365 21.84 23.29 6.79
CA LEU A 365 22.36 22.30 5.84
C LEU A 365 21.50 21.05 5.83
N GLU A 366 21.03 20.58 6.98
CA GLU A 366 20.12 19.43 7.07
C GLU A 366 18.78 19.70 6.39
N THR A 367 18.18 20.88 6.60
CA THR A 367 16.92 21.25 5.92
C THR A 367 17.08 21.20 4.40
N LEU A 368 18.21 21.70 3.88
CA LEU A 368 18.54 21.62 2.45
C LEU A 368 18.81 20.18 2.00
N ALA A 369 19.51 19.36 2.80
CA ALA A 369 19.82 17.97 2.47
C ALA A 369 18.56 17.08 2.38
N GLN A 370 17.63 17.20 3.34
CA GLN A 370 16.38 16.45 3.30
C GLN A 370 15.48 16.95 2.15
N THR A 371 15.31 18.26 2.00
CA THR A 371 14.40 18.85 0.99
C THR A 371 14.92 18.67 -0.43
N TRP A 372 16.24 18.72 -0.67
CA TRP A 372 16.86 18.48 -1.99
C TRP A 372 17.22 17.00 -2.24
N SER A 373 16.78 16.07 -1.39
CA SER A 373 16.98 14.62 -1.62
C SER A 373 16.30 14.13 -2.91
N GLU A 374 16.73 12.97 -3.43
CA GLU A 374 16.06 12.38 -4.60
C GLU A 374 14.61 12.02 -4.27
N HIS A 375 14.37 11.55 -3.05
CA HIS A 375 13.06 11.14 -2.55
C HIS A 375 12.03 12.29 -2.46
N CYS A 376 12.45 13.49 -2.05
CA CYS A 376 11.53 14.63 -1.90
C CYS A 376 11.38 15.45 -3.19
N VAL A 377 12.40 15.50 -4.06
CA VAL A 377 12.32 16.30 -5.29
C VAL A 377 12.00 15.46 -6.53
N HIS A 378 12.32 14.17 -6.59
CA HIS A 378 12.21 13.35 -7.81
C HIS A 378 13.12 13.90 -8.93
N LYS A 379 14.39 14.20 -8.61
CA LYS A 379 15.27 15.02 -9.48
C LYS A 379 15.52 14.37 -10.83
N THR A 380 15.64 13.05 -10.89
CA THR A 380 15.78 12.27 -12.14
C THR A 380 14.55 12.45 -13.04
N LEU A 381 13.33 12.28 -12.50
CA LEU A 381 12.10 12.48 -13.25
C LEU A 381 11.82 13.95 -13.59
N LYS A 382 12.27 14.91 -12.78
CA LYS A 382 12.19 16.35 -13.08
C LYS A 382 13.34 16.87 -13.96
N SER A 383 14.37 16.06 -14.23
CA SER A 383 15.55 16.48 -15.00
C SER A 383 15.26 16.75 -16.47
N ARG A 384 16.09 17.57 -17.11
CA ARG A 384 16.17 17.62 -18.57
C ARG A 384 16.91 16.37 -19.03
N VAL A 385 16.40 15.71 -20.07
CA VAL A 385 17.00 14.47 -20.58
C VAL A 385 17.40 14.65 -22.03
N ARG A 386 18.58 14.15 -22.40
CA ARG A 386 18.95 13.91 -23.80
C ARG A 386 18.85 12.41 -24.06
N TYR A 387 17.86 12.02 -24.87
CA TYR A 387 17.62 10.64 -25.25
C TYR A 387 18.23 10.33 -26.62
N SER A 388 18.74 9.11 -26.76
CA SER A 388 19.27 8.57 -28.01
C SER A 388 18.90 7.09 -28.14
N GLU A 389 18.55 6.68 -29.36
CA GLU A 389 18.25 5.28 -29.69
C GLU A 389 19.31 4.80 -30.69
N ALA A 390 20.10 3.80 -30.29
CA ALA A 390 21.18 3.26 -31.11
C ALA A 390 20.60 2.56 -32.33
N ALA A 391 21.12 2.88 -33.51
CA ALA A 391 20.65 2.32 -34.78
C ALA A 391 20.64 0.79 -34.73
N LYS A 392 19.46 0.20 -34.97
CA LYS A 392 19.24 -1.24 -35.12
C LYS A 392 20.27 -1.77 -36.12
N ARG A 393 20.99 -2.83 -35.76
CA ARG A 393 21.90 -3.47 -36.73
C ARG A 393 21.07 -4.19 -37.77
N ASP A 394 21.17 -3.77 -39.03
CA ASP A 394 20.48 -4.40 -40.15
C ASP A 394 20.77 -5.91 -40.18
N SER A 395 19.74 -6.70 -39.89
CA SER A 395 19.79 -8.16 -39.95
C SER A 395 19.55 -8.63 -41.39
N GLU A 396 20.43 -8.19 -42.30
CA GLU A 396 20.49 -8.66 -43.68
C GLU A 396 20.83 -10.16 -43.77
N THR A 397 19.86 -11.05 -43.51
CA THR A 397 19.57 -12.27 -44.30
C THR A 397 18.46 -13.13 -43.70
N ARG A 398 17.20 -12.83 -44.06
CA ARG A 398 16.27 -13.80 -44.69
C ARG A 398 15.00 -13.08 -45.12
N GLY A 399 14.74 -13.08 -46.42
CA GLY A 399 13.63 -12.33 -46.99
C GLY A 399 12.39 -13.19 -47.22
N GLU A 400 11.26 -12.74 -46.67
CA GLU A 400 9.92 -12.95 -47.21
C GLU A 400 9.25 -11.58 -47.32
N ARG A 401 8.44 -11.37 -48.37
CA ARG A 401 7.82 -10.07 -48.67
C ARG A 401 6.30 -10.17 -48.57
N GLY A 402 5.66 -9.18 -47.95
CA GLY A 402 4.29 -8.81 -48.31
C GLY A 402 3.22 -8.91 -47.22
N SER A 403 3.27 -8.03 -46.22
CA SER A 403 2.06 -7.37 -45.74
C SER A 403 2.40 -5.99 -45.18
N GLU A 404 1.71 -4.94 -45.63
CA GLU A 404 1.88 -3.55 -45.13
C GLU A 404 0.92 -3.28 -43.96
N SER A 405 0.85 -4.23 -43.02
CA SER A 405 -0.07 -4.23 -41.88
C SER A 405 0.63 -4.75 -40.63
N GLY A 406 1.43 -3.89 -40.01
CA GLY A 406 2.26 -4.25 -38.86
C GLY A 406 3.18 -3.11 -38.45
N GLY A 407 2.61 -1.96 -38.10
CA GLY A 407 3.38 -0.78 -37.72
C GLY A 407 4.23 -1.06 -36.48
N GLY A 408 5.55 -0.92 -36.61
CA GLY A 408 6.43 -0.91 -35.44
C GLY A 408 6.00 0.21 -34.50
N ALA A 409 5.80 -0.12 -33.21
CA ALA A 409 5.58 0.90 -32.19
C ALA A 409 6.93 1.57 -31.86
N GLU A 410 7.33 2.46 -32.76
CA GLU A 410 8.41 3.42 -32.56
C GLU A 410 7.81 4.68 -31.92
N ILE A 411 8.52 5.23 -30.93
CA ILE A 411 8.01 6.36 -30.14
C ILE A 411 8.04 7.60 -31.03
N ARG A 412 6.85 8.10 -31.40
CA ARG A 412 6.71 9.32 -32.20
C ARG A 412 6.95 10.54 -31.32
N TRP A 413 8.15 11.08 -31.36
CA TRP A 413 8.57 12.22 -30.53
C TRP A 413 8.12 13.57 -31.12
N GLU A 414 7.88 13.62 -32.43
CA GLU A 414 7.51 14.82 -33.19
C GLU A 414 6.20 15.41 -32.67
N GLY A 415 6.23 16.68 -32.28
CA GLY A 415 5.05 17.41 -31.80
C GLY A 415 4.64 17.12 -30.34
N ARG A 416 5.35 16.26 -29.59
CA ARG A 416 5.12 16.16 -28.13
C ARG A 416 5.52 17.47 -27.43
N PRO A 417 4.72 18.02 -26.49
CA PRO A 417 5.08 19.25 -25.80
C PRO A 417 6.43 19.17 -25.09
N GLY A 418 7.28 20.19 -25.24
CA GLY A 418 8.60 20.26 -24.57
C GLY A 418 9.60 19.19 -25.01
N HIS A 419 9.37 18.52 -26.14
CA HIS A 419 10.35 17.65 -26.79
C HIS A 419 10.96 18.36 -28.01
N VAL A 420 12.27 18.21 -28.21
CA VAL A 420 13.00 18.72 -29.37
C VAL A 420 13.79 17.59 -29.99
N VAL A 421 13.31 17.08 -31.13
CA VAL A 421 14.07 16.16 -31.98
C VAL A 421 15.17 16.93 -32.70
N ARG A 422 16.38 16.38 -32.75
CA ARG A 422 17.58 16.95 -33.38
C ARG A 422 17.88 16.26 -34.71
N ASP A 423 18.65 16.93 -35.56
CA ASP A 423 19.07 16.41 -36.88
C ASP A 423 19.95 15.13 -36.76
N ASP A 424 20.54 14.87 -35.59
CA ASP A 424 21.29 13.65 -35.28
C ASP A 424 20.41 12.50 -34.76
N GLY A 425 19.08 12.68 -34.71
CA GLY A 425 18.12 11.74 -34.16
C GLY A 425 18.01 11.74 -32.64
N THR A 426 18.79 12.55 -31.91
CA THR A 426 18.64 12.67 -30.45
C THR A 426 17.42 13.52 -30.09
N VAL A 427 16.82 13.24 -28.93
CA VAL A 427 15.60 13.91 -28.45
C VAL A 427 15.89 14.57 -27.11
N GLU A 428 15.76 15.89 -27.04
CA GLU A 428 15.82 16.63 -25.78
C GLU A 428 14.43 16.76 -25.16
N ILE A 429 14.31 16.40 -23.89
CA ILE A 429 13.05 16.40 -23.13
C ILE A 429 13.19 17.35 -21.93
N ASP A 430 12.42 18.43 -21.93
CA ASP A 430 12.48 19.47 -20.89
C ASP A 430 11.60 19.14 -19.68
N ASN A 431 12.17 18.42 -18.69
CA ASN A 431 11.51 17.79 -17.53
C ASN A 431 10.69 16.55 -17.92
N LEU A 432 11.28 15.36 -17.77
CA LEU A 432 10.73 14.09 -18.25
C LEU A 432 9.28 13.85 -17.78
N LEU A 433 9.01 13.94 -16.48
CA LEU A 433 7.68 13.74 -15.89
C LEU A 433 6.65 14.77 -16.42
N LYS A 434 7.03 16.05 -16.46
CA LYS A 434 6.16 17.16 -16.88
C LYS A 434 5.79 17.09 -18.36
N ARG A 435 6.63 16.47 -19.20
CA ARG A 435 6.39 16.32 -20.65
C ARG A 435 5.81 14.97 -21.06
N THR A 436 5.73 14.01 -20.15
CA THR A 436 5.18 12.67 -20.41
C THR A 436 3.94 12.41 -19.57
N VAL A 437 4.07 11.76 -18.41
CA VAL A 437 2.98 11.36 -17.49
C VAL A 437 2.02 12.52 -17.21
N ALA A 438 2.56 13.66 -16.75
CA ALA A 438 1.73 14.82 -16.43
C ALA A 438 1.23 15.57 -17.66
N ALA A 439 1.92 15.49 -18.81
CA ALA A 439 1.43 16.08 -20.06
C ALA A 439 0.17 15.35 -20.55
N ALA A 440 0.17 14.01 -20.51
CA ALA A 440 -0.99 13.21 -20.88
C ALA A 440 -2.25 13.59 -20.08
N THR A 441 -2.14 13.76 -18.75
CA THR A 441 -3.27 14.23 -17.92
C THR A 441 -3.72 15.63 -18.28
N HIS A 442 -2.81 16.61 -18.43
CA HIS A 442 -3.20 17.99 -18.75
C HIS A 442 -3.81 18.12 -20.15
N GLU A 443 -3.34 17.33 -21.12
CA GLU A 443 -3.94 17.26 -22.46
C GLU A 443 -5.30 16.55 -22.43
N LEU A 444 -5.47 15.47 -21.66
CA LEU A 444 -6.77 14.83 -21.47
C LEU A 444 -7.81 15.76 -20.83
N ILE A 445 -7.39 16.59 -19.86
CA ILE A 445 -8.23 17.65 -19.28
C ILE A 445 -8.63 18.68 -20.34
N GLY A 446 -7.69 19.07 -21.22
CA GLY A 446 -7.99 19.90 -22.40
C GLY A 446 -8.96 19.26 -23.39
N ASP A 447 -8.85 17.94 -23.59
CA ASP A 447 -9.76 17.09 -24.37
C ASP A 447 -11.08 16.76 -23.62
N GLY A 448 -11.42 17.47 -22.55
CA GLY A 448 -12.71 17.36 -21.85
C GLY A 448 -12.80 16.31 -20.75
N VAL A 449 -11.68 15.84 -20.19
CA VAL A 449 -11.68 15.08 -18.91
C VAL A 449 -11.85 16.08 -17.75
N ASP A 450 -13.10 16.45 -17.48
CA ASP A 450 -13.49 17.51 -16.55
C ASP A 450 -13.58 17.07 -15.07
N TRP A 451 -13.46 15.76 -14.81
CA TRP A 451 -13.75 15.13 -13.53
C TRP A 451 -12.54 14.92 -12.61
N THR A 452 -11.33 15.37 -13.00
CA THR A 452 -10.16 15.45 -12.11
C THR A 452 -10.21 16.72 -11.26
N LEU A 453 -10.26 16.58 -9.93
CA LEU A 453 -10.49 17.69 -8.99
C LEU A 453 -9.19 18.29 -8.43
N SER A 454 -8.19 17.45 -8.19
CA SER A 454 -6.81 17.82 -7.82
C SER A 454 -5.84 16.77 -8.38
N VAL A 455 -4.76 17.21 -9.02
CA VAL A 455 -3.70 16.36 -9.60
C VAL A 455 -2.35 17.07 -9.48
N PHE A 456 -1.28 16.32 -9.18
CA PHE A 456 0.12 16.81 -9.09
C PHE A 456 0.36 18.04 -8.19
N LYS A 457 -0.44 18.25 -7.13
CA LYS A 457 -0.42 19.47 -6.27
C LYS A 457 -0.75 19.25 -4.80
N ASP A 458 -1.03 18.02 -4.40
CA ASP A 458 -1.65 17.62 -3.14
C ASP A 458 -1.16 16.19 -2.82
N ASN A 459 -1.25 15.75 -1.57
CA ASN A 459 -0.58 14.52 -1.12
C ASN A 459 -1.15 13.26 -1.84
N SER A 460 -2.41 13.33 -2.30
CA SER A 460 -3.02 12.32 -3.17
C SER A 460 -3.81 12.93 -4.34
N GLY A 461 -4.08 12.12 -5.37
CA GLY A 461 -4.82 12.53 -6.56
C GLY A 461 -6.32 12.39 -6.33
N VAL A 462 -7.11 13.41 -6.69
CA VAL A 462 -8.55 13.48 -6.38
C VAL A 462 -9.41 13.53 -7.63
N VAL A 463 -10.37 12.62 -7.73
CA VAL A 463 -11.33 12.51 -8.84
C VAL A 463 -12.77 12.61 -8.36
N ALA A 464 -13.68 13.07 -9.22
CA ALA A 464 -15.09 13.14 -8.89
C ALA A 464 -15.76 11.76 -8.86
N PHE A 465 -16.42 11.43 -7.74
CA PHE A 465 -17.29 10.25 -7.60
C PHE A 465 -18.74 10.61 -7.97
N ASP A 466 -19.28 11.66 -7.37
CA ASP A 466 -20.55 12.30 -7.71
C ASP A 466 -20.45 13.82 -7.58
N GLU A 467 -21.56 14.56 -7.62
CA GLU A 467 -21.59 16.03 -7.53
C GLU A 467 -21.14 16.59 -6.18
N ARG A 468 -21.19 15.78 -5.11
CA ARG A 468 -20.87 16.17 -3.72
C ARG A 468 -19.54 15.62 -3.26
N TRP A 469 -19.15 14.43 -3.72
CA TRP A 469 -17.97 13.70 -3.28
C TRP A 469 -16.90 13.62 -4.36
N GLY A 470 -15.66 13.91 -3.95
CA GLY A 470 -14.46 13.37 -4.56
C GLY A 470 -14.05 12.06 -3.87
N VAL A 471 -13.38 11.20 -4.63
CA VAL A 471 -12.59 10.09 -4.08
C VAL A 471 -11.13 10.37 -4.43
N CYS A 472 -10.24 10.19 -3.46
CA CYS A 472 -8.82 10.39 -3.61
C CYS A 472 -8.06 9.08 -3.51
N VAL A 473 -6.87 9.02 -4.11
CA VAL A 473 -6.07 7.80 -4.21
C VAL A 473 -4.58 8.10 -4.26
N LYS A 474 -3.81 7.28 -3.53
CA LYS A 474 -2.35 7.32 -3.42
C LYS A 474 -1.81 5.89 -3.42
N VAL A 475 -0.62 5.72 -3.99
CA VAL A 475 0.22 4.53 -3.82
C VAL A 475 1.66 4.98 -3.61
N GLU A 476 2.28 4.47 -2.57
CA GLU A 476 3.64 4.76 -2.10
C GLU A 476 4.51 3.50 -2.12
N THR A 477 5.84 3.69 -1.99
CA THR A 477 6.83 2.58 -2.00
C THR A 477 7.70 2.60 -0.75
N HIS A 478 7.87 1.46 -0.09
CA HIS A 478 8.68 1.35 1.15
C HIS A 478 9.78 0.27 1.10
N ASN A 479 10.32 0.05 -0.10
CA ASN A 479 11.23 -1.03 -0.49
C ASN A 479 12.43 -1.22 0.47
N ARG A 480 13.21 -0.16 0.73
CA ARG A 480 14.51 -0.25 1.44
C ARG A 480 14.36 -0.50 2.95
N PRO A 481 13.48 0.21 3.69
CA PRO A 481 13.17 -0.19 5.06
C PRO A 481 12.67 -1.64 5.11
N SER A 482 11.83 -2.07 4.16
CA SER A 482 11.36 -3.45 4.10
C SER A 482 12.41 -4.49 3.68
N ALA A 483 13.56 -4.08 3.13
CA ALA A 483 14.71 -4.96 2.91
C ALA A 483 15.46 -5.29 4.21
N ILE A 484 15.46 -4.35 5.17
CA ILE A 484 16.22 -4.42 6.43
C ILE A 484 15.32 -4.93 7.58
N GLU A 485 14.08 -4.46 7.66
CA GLU A 485 13.07 -4.86 8.65
C GLU A 485 11.67 -4.84 7.98
N PRO A 486 11.22 -5.99 7.44
CA PRO A 486 10.05 -6.02 6.55
C PRO A 486 8.71 -5.71 7.23
N TYR A 487 8.56 -5.96 8.54
CA TYR A 487 7.30 -5.73 9.26
C TYR A 487 7.10 -4.23 9.52
N GLY A 488 8.06 -3.57 10.17
CA GLY A 488 8.02 -2.13 10.40
C GLY A 488 8.07 -1.35 9.08
N GLY A 489 8.88 -1.81 8.12
CA GLY A 489 8.91 -1.27 6.76
C GLY A 489 7.53 -1.27 6.10
N ALA A 490 6.82 -2.41 6.05
CA ALA A 490 5.51 -2.43 5.41
C ALA A 490 4.41 -1.73 6.22
N ALA A 491 4.46 -1.83 7.56
CA ALA A 491 3.52 -1.16 8.46
C ALA A 491 3.61 0.37 8.36
N THR A 492 4.82 0.92 8.26
CA THR A 492 5.02 2.38 8.09
C THR A 492 4.82 2.85 6.66
N GLY A 493 5.07 2.00 5.65
CA GLY A 493 4.68 2.24 4.27
C GLY A 493 3.16 2.42 4.10
N ILE A 494 2.35 1.54 4.70
CA ILE A 494 0.89 1.68 4.63
C ILE A 494 0.36 2.82 5.51
N GLY A 495 0.93 3.04 6.70
CA GLY A 495 0.59 4.20 7.54
C GLY A 495 0.89 5.54 6.84
N GLY A 496 2.06 5.68 6.22
CA GLY A 496 2.40 6.85 5.39
C GLY A 496 1.37 7.12 4.30
N CYS A 497 1.02 6.10 3.51
CA CYS A 497 0.02 6.22 2.46
C CYS A 497 -1.40 6.52 2.97
N ILE A 498 -1.75 6.04 4.16
CA ILE A 498 -3.00 6.43 4.85
C ILE A 498 -2.93 7.91 5.27
N ARG A 499 -1.79 8.40 5.78
CA ARG A 499 -1.59 9.82 6.11
C ARG A 499 -1.58 10.75 4.91
N ASP A 500 -1.07 10.34 3.74
CA ASP A 500 -1.22 11.10 2.49
C ASP A 500 -2.70 11.35 2.17
N VAL A 501 -3.52 10.29 2.30
CA VAL A 501 -4.97 10.37 2.12
C VAL A 501 -5.62 11.27 3.18
N ILE A 502 -5.23 11.17 4.45
CA ILE A 502 -5.71 12.08 5.51
C ILE A 502 -5.30 13.53 5.21
N GLY A 503 -4.06 13.77 4.80
CA GLY A 503 -3.49 15.09 4.53
C GLY A 503 -4.14 15.82 3.35
N THR A 504 -4.76 15.08 2.44
CA THR A 504 -5.30 15.59 1.17
C THR A 504 -6.32 16.71 1.37
N GLY A 505 -6.04 17.89 0.80
CA GLY A 505 -6.90 19.07 0.80
C GLY A 505 -7.18 19.64 2.21
N LEU A 506 -8.32 19.25 2.79
CA LEU A 506 -8.78 19.61 4.13
C LEU A 506 -9.30 18.36 4.87
N GLY A 507 -8.61 17.22 4.72
CA GLY A 507 -8.99 15.97 5.34
C GLY A 507 -9.86 15.11 4.42
N ALA A 508 -9.33 13.99 3.90
CA ALA A 508 -10.16 12.89 3.40
C ALA A 508 -10.36 11.83 4.49
N LYS A 509 -11.43 11.03 4.37
CA LYS A 509 -11.63 9.84 5.21
C LYS A 509 -11.11 8.60 4.46
N PRO A 510 -10.09 7.88 4.95
CA PRO A 510 -9.69 6.58 4.41
C PRO A 510 -10.84 5.56 4.39
N ILE A 511 -11.04 4.93 3.23
CA ILE A 511 -12.14 3.97 2.97
C ILE A 511 -11.65 2.58 2.58
N ALA A 512 -10.44 2.46 2.01
CA ALA A 512 -9.82 1.19 1.66
C ALA A 512 -8.29 1.35 1.48
N SER A 513 -7.59 0.23 1.55
CA SER A 513 -6.15 0.09 1.30
C SER A 513 -5.87 -0.96 0.23
N THR A 514 -4.67 -0.92 -0.34
CA THR A 514 -4.16 -1.91 -1.31
C THR A 514 -2.69 -2.23 -1.06
N ASP A 515 -2.23 -3.41 -1.46
CA ASP A 515 -0.84 -3.84 -1.30
C ASP A 515 -0.31 -4.62 -2.50
N VAL A 516 0.88 -4.28 -2.99
CA VAL A 516 1.56 -5.04 -4.05
C VAL A 516 2.99 -5.33 -3.61
N PHE A 517 3.42 -6.59 -3.77
CA PHE A 517 4.77 -7.02 -3.41
C PHE A 517 5.50 -7.64 -4.61
N VAL A 518 6.78 -7.30 -4.79
CA VAL A 518 7.67 -8.00 -5.71
C VAL A 518 8.88 -8.49 -4.93
N VAL A 519 9.03 -9.82 -4.82
CA VAL A 519 9.98 -10.47 -3.90
C VAL A 519 10.70 -11.64 -4.59
N ALA A 520 11.83 -12.07 -4.05
CA ALA A 520 12.47 -13.32 -4.47
C ALA A 520 11.67 -14.56 -4.04
N GLY A 521 11.99 -15.72 -4.61
CA GLY A 521 11.27 -16.96 -4.39
C GLY A 521 11.24 -17.39 -2.91
N PRO A 522 10.09 -17.71 -2.31
CA PRO A 522 10.01 -18.10 -0.90
C PRO A 522 10.57 -19.51 -0.61
N ALA A 523 11.10 -20.17 -1.65
CA ALA A 523 11.78 -21.47 -1.61
C ALA A 523 13.27 -21.38 -2.00
N THR A 524 13.85 -20.18 -2.15
CA THR A 524 15.30 -20.01 -2.36
C THR A 524 16.10 -20.71 -1.24
N PRO A 525 17.09 -21.55 -1.56
CA PRO A 525 17.97 -22.17 -0.56
C PRO A 525 18.71 -21.14 0.31
N ALA A 526 18.88 -21.44 1.60
CA ALA A 526 19.47 -20.50 2.56
C ALA A 526 20.94 -20.16 2.29
N ASP A 527 21.64 -21.00 1.51
CA ASP A 527 23.01 -20.81 1.02
C ASP A 527 23.11 -20.05 -0.31
N GLU A 528 21.98 -19.84 -1.02
CA GLU A 528 21.90 -19.00 -2.23
C GLU A 528 21.54 -17.53 -1.90
N VAL A 529 21.01 -17.26 -0.70
CA VAL A 529 20.71 -15.90 -0.19
C VAL A 529 22.03 -15.13 0.04
N PRO A 530 22.23 -13.94 -0.58
CA PRO A 530 23.48 -13.20 -0.43
C PRO A 530 23.73 -12.72 1.01
N PRO A 531 25.00 -12.50 1.41
CA PRO A 531 25.33 -11.79 2.64
C PRO A 531 24.61 -10.44 2.74
N GLY A 532 24.21 -10.06 3.96
CA GLY A 532 23.40 -8.86 4.22
C GLY A 532 21.89 -9.00 3.90
N CYS A 533 21.47 -9.96 3.08
CA CYS A 533 20.06 -10.12 2.71
C CYS A 533 19.26 -10.95 3.73
N LEU A 534 17.95 -10.67 3.84
CA LEU A 534 16.99 -11.52 4.53
C LEU A 534 16.47 -12.65 3.62
N HIS A 535 16.09 -13.77 4.21
CA HIS A 535 15.52 -14.90 3.46
C HIS A 535 14.16 -14.50 2.85
N PRO A 536 13.86 -14.76 1.55
CA PRO A 536 12.68 -14.19 0.90
C PRO A 536 11.34 -14.59 1.53
N ARG A 537 11.22 -15.83 2.03
CA ARG A 537 10.07 -16.26 2.83
C ARG A 537 9.83 -15.38 4.06
N ARG A 538 10.90 -15.01 4.78
CA ARG A 538 10.82 -14.12 5.96
C ARG A 538 10.29 -12.76 5.53
N VAL A 539 10.88 -12.17 4.49
CA VAL A 539 10.43 -10.89 3.91
C VAL A 539 8.94 -10.92 3.59
N LEU A 540 8.45 -11.89 2.81
CA LEU A 540 7.03 -11.95 2.46
C LEU A 540 6.13 -12.15 3.70
N THR A 541 6.51 -12.99 4.67
CA THR A 541 5.71 -13.16 5.89
C THR A 541 5.68 -11.93 6.78
N GLU A 542 6.77 -11.15 6.85
CA GLU A 542 6.88 -9.96 7.68
C GLU A 542 6.19 -8.74 7.03
N VAL A 543 6.30 -8.51 5.70
CA VAL A 543 5.56 -7.42 5.03
C VAL A 543 4.05 -7.63 5.09
N VAL A 544 3.58 -8.86 4.86
CA VAL A 544 2.15 -9.22 4.97
C VAL A 544 1.65 -9.00 6.39
N ALA A 545 2.45 -9.37 7.40
CA ALA A 545 2.13 -9.11 8.79
C ALA A 545 2.10 -7.61 9.12
N GLY A 546 2.97 -6.79 8.52
CA GLY A 546 3.01 -5.33 8.70
C GLY A 546 1.76 -4.64 8.15
N VAL A 547 1.40 -4.91 6.89
CA VAL A 547 0.17 -4.37 6.26
C VAL A 547 -1.07 -4.79 7.05
N ARG A 548 -1.18 -6.08 7.39
CA ARG A 548 -2.27 -6.64 8.22
C ARG A 548 -2.41 -5.89 9.54
N ASP A 549 -1.31 -5.79 10.29
CA ASP A 549 -1.32 -5.28 11.65
C ASP A 549 -1.60 -3.78 11.72
N TYR A 550 -1.29 -3.02 10.66
CA TYR A 550 -1.62 -1.60 10.58
C TYR A 550 -3.07 -1.37 10.10
N GLY A 551 -3.45 -1.92 8.94
CA GLY A 551 -4.78 -1.73 8.33
C GLY A 551 -5.93 -2.22 9.23
N ASN A 552 -5.80 -3.44 9.78
CA ASN A 552 -6.81 -4.01 10.66
C ASN A 552 -6.95 -3.21 11.99
N ARG A 553 -5.90 -2.51 12.46
CA ARG A 553 -5.95 -1.64 13.65
C ARG A 553 -6.53 -0.25 13.34
N MET A 554 -6.29 0.28 12.14
CA MET A 554 -6.94 1.49 11.64
C MET A 554 -8.44 1.31 11.36
N GLY A 555 -8.89 0.09 11.09
CA GLY A 555 -10.25 -0.17 10.61
C GLY A 555 -10.44 0.25 9.15
N ILE A 556 -9.43 0.00 8.32
CA ILE A 556 -9.43 0.23 6.88
C ILE A 556 -9.20 -1.14 6.21
N PRO A 557 -10.08 -1.58 5.29
CA PRO A 557 -9.96 -2.89 4.65
C PRO A 557 -8.90 -2.87 3.55
N THR A 558 -8.05 -3.90 3.46
CA THR A 558 -7.07 -4.04 2.37
C THR A 558 -7.68 -4.87 1.24
N ILE A 559 -8.31 -4.20 0.27
CA ILE A 559 -9.27 -4.82 -0.65
C ILE A 559 -8.67 -5.36 -1.96
N SER A 560 -7.50 -4.90 -2.39
CA SER A 560 -6.95 -5.21 -3.73
C SER A 560 -5.44 -5.24 -3.68
N GLY A 561 -4.81 -6.12 -4.46
CA GLY A 561 -3.38 -6.35 -4.36
C GLY A 561 -2.86 -7.50 -5.23
N ALA A 562 -1.53 -7.60 -5.34
CA ALA A 562 -0.86 -8.58 -6.19
C ALA A 562 0.52 -8.97 -5.61
N VAL A 563 1.00 -10.18 -5.94
CA VAL A 563 2.36 -10.61 -5.55
C VAL A 563 3.06 -11.28 -6.72
N HIS A 564 4.19 -10.70 -7.12
CA HIS A 564 5.05 -11.17 -8.22
C HIS A 564 6.39 -11.68 -7.67
N PHE A 565 6.98 -12.67 -8.35
CA PHE A 565 8.19 -13.34 -7.86
C PHE A 565 9.33 -13.31 -8.89
N ASP A 566 10.48 -12.72 -8.52
CA ASP A 566 11.72 -12.71 -9.30
C ASP A 566 12.93 -12.63 -8.34
N ASP A 567 13.89 -13.56 -8.48
CA ASP A 567 15.00 -13.72 -7.54
C ASP A 567 16.01 -12.55 -7.53
N ARG A 568 15.94 -11.62 -8.49
CA ARG A 568 16.72 -10.36 -8.46
C ARG A 568 16.33 -9.45 -7.29
N HIS A 569 15.12 -9.61 -6.75
CA HIS A 569 14.62 -8.85 -5.60
C HIS A 569 15.13 -9.37 -4.24
N VAL A 570 16.03 -10.36 -4.20
CA VAL A 570 16.54 -10.97 -2.94
C VAL A 570 17.20 -9.95 -1.99
N GLY A 571 17.83 -8.91 -2.52
CA GLY A 571 18.43 -7.80 -1.75
C GLY A 571 17.64 -6.49 -1.80
N ASN A 572 16.53 -6.44 -2.55
CA ASN A 572 15.66 -5.26 -2.65
C ASN A 572 14.23 -5.68 -3.06
N PRO A 573 13.37 -6.04 -2.08
CA PRO A 573 11.96 -6.31 -2.32
C PRO A 573 11.20 -5.01 -2.61
N LEU A 574 10.28 -5.04 -3.57
CA LEU A 574 9.36 -3.92 -3.80
C LEU A 574 8.13 -4.08 -2.92
N VAL A 575 7.79 -3.02 -2.20
CA VAL A 575 6.68 -2.98 -1.26
C VAL A 575 5.86 -1.73 -1.56
N PHE A 576 4.81 -1.92 -2.36
CA PHE A 576 3.87 -0.86 -2.71
C PHE A 576 2.69 -0.88 -1.74
N CYS A 577 2.36 0.28 -1.17
CA CYS A 577 1.25 0.44 -0.23
C CYS A 577 0.33 1.54 -0.75
N GLY A 578 -0.96 1.23 -0.92
CA GLY A 578 -1.96 2.15 -1.46
C GLY A 578 -3.11 2.42 -0.50
N CYS A 579 -3.73 3.58 -0.65
CA CYS A 579 -4.90 3.98 0.12
C CYS A 579 -5.87 4.81 -0.74
N LEU A 580 -7.16 4.63 -0.48
CA LEU A 580 -8.26 5.41 -1.04
C LEU A 580 -8.98 6.19 0.07
N GLY A 581 -9.37 7.42 -0.24
CA GLY A 581 -10.15 8.27 0.66
C GLY A 581 -11.42 8.86 0.01
N LEU A 582 -12.39 9.21 0.86
CA LEU A 582 -13.60 9.94 0.48
C LEU A 582 -13.52 11.38 1.03
N ILE A 583 -13.74 12.39 0.18
CA ILE A 583 -13.62 13.81 0.54
C ILE A 583 -14.77 14.64 -0.06
N PRO A 584 -15.41 15.57 0.69
CA PRO A 584 -16.37 16.49 0.10
C PRO A 584 -15.71 17.38 -0.97
N ARG A 585 -16.37 17.62 -2.11
CA ARG A 585 -15.78 18.41 -3.22
C ARG A 585 -15.35 19.82 -2.79
N ASP A 586 -16.05 20.41 -1.82
CA ASP A 586 -15.75 21.72 -1.22
C ASP A 586 -14.71 21.66 -0.07
N ARG A 587 -14.02 20.53 0.08
CA ARG A 587 -12.88 20.32 0.99
C ARG A 587 -11.59 19.89 0.26
N VAL A 588 -11.63 19.73 -1.07
CA VAL A 588 -10.48 19.30 -1.92
C VAL A 588 -9.36 20.36 -2.02
N ARG A 589 -9.42 21.48 -1.30
CA ARG A 589 -8.40 22.54 -1.35
C ARG A 589 -8.21 23.22 0.00
N GLY A 590 -7.02 23.09 0.56
CA GLY A 590 -6.51 23.92 1.65
C GLY A 590 -5.43 24.91 1.18
N GLN A 591 -5.20 25.98 1.94
CA GLN A 591 -4.01 26.82 1.83
C GLN A 591 -3.75 27.55 3.17
N ALA A 592 -2.54 27.40 3.71
CA ALA A 592 -2.09 28.11 4.91
C ALA A 592 -2.07 29.63 4.69
N ARG A 593 -2.24 30.42 5.76
CA ARG A 593 -2.32 31.88 5.70
C ARG A 593 -1.35 32.54 6.68
N ALA A 594 -0.89 33.75 6.34
CA ALA A 594 -0.04 34.51 7.23
C ALA A 594 -0.78 34.82 8.55
N GLY A 595 -0.18 34.45 9.69
CA GLY A 595 -0.76 34.58 11.02
C GLY A 595 -1.43 33.31 11.57
N ASP A 596 -1.70 32.30 10.73
CA ASP A 596 -2.13 30.97 11.17
C ASP A 596 -1.05 30.33 12.05
N LEU A 597 -1.49 29.56 13.04
CA LEU A 597 -0.62 28.76 13.90
C LEU A 597 -0.12 27.52 13.16
N ILE A 598 1.15 27.17 13.38
CA ILE A 598 1.70 25.86 13.01
C ILE A 598 1.38 24.92 14.17
N VAL A 599 0.50 23.95 13.93
CA VAL A 599 0.05 22.99 14.96
C VAL A 599 0.45 21.59 14.54
N ALA A 600 1.28 20.93 15.34
CA ALA A 600 1.56 19.51 15.21
C ALA A 600 0.54 18.70 16.00
N LEU A 601 0.12 17.56 15.44
CA LEU A 601 -0.93 16.70 15.97
C LEU A 601 -0.50 15.23 15.93
N GLY A 602 -0.76 14.49 17.01
CA GLY A 602 -0.54 13.03 17.08
C GLY A 602 0.80 12.61 17.66
N GLY A 603 1.53 11.77 16.92
CA GLY A 603 2.72 11.04 17.34
C GLY A 603 3.83 11.93 17.94
N ARG A 604 4.55 11.38 18.92
CA ARG A 604 5.69 12.07 19.54
C ARG A 604 6.96 11.93 18.70
N THR A 605 7.75 13.00 18.68
CA THR A 605 9.04 13.11 17.96
C THR A 605 10.13 12.28 18.64
N GLY A 606 10.91 11.54 17.86
CA GLY A 606 12.01 10.70 18.35
C GLY A 606 13.13 10.54 17.30
N ARG A 607 14.16 9.75 17.61
CA ARG A 607 15.24 9.39 16.66
C ARG A 607 14.81 8.33 15.64
N ASP A 608 13.63 8.53 15.09
CA ASP A 608 12.99 7.65 14.13
C ASP A 608 13.26 8.21 12.72
N GLY A 609 13.91 7.43 11.85
CA GLY A 609 14.13 7.82 10.44
C GLY A 609 14.99 9.07 10.25
N ILE A 610 15.89 9.41 11.19
CA ILE A 610 16.85 10.49 10.96
C ILE A 610 17.70 10.15 9.74
N HIS A 611 17.74 11.05 8.75
CA HIS A 611 18.34 10.84 7.43
C HIS A 611 17.63 9.76 6.58
N GLY A 612 16.36 9.45 6.83
CA GLY A 612 15.59 8.45 6.07
C GLY A 612 15.42 8.83 4.60
N ALA A 613 15.03 10.08 4.31
CA ALA A 613 14.95 10.62 2.95
C ALA A 613 16.28 10.48 2.17
N THR A 614 17.41 10.85 2.77
CA THR A 614 18.73 10.75 2.11
C THR A 614 19.25 9.30 2.04
N PHE A 615 19.02 8.47 3.05
CA PHE A 615 19.28 7.02 3.00
C PHE A 615 18.48 6.32 1.88
N SER A 616 17.22 6.72 1.68
CA SER A 616 16.39 6.19 0.59
C SER A 616 16.90 6.57 -0.81
N SER A 617 17.80 7.56 -0.89
CA SER A 617 18.47 7.98 -2.13
C SER A 617 19.79 7.23 -2.41
N ALA A 618 20.39 6.57 -1.40
CA ALA A 618 21.70 5.89 -1.48
C ALA A 618 21.64 4.54 -2.23
N GLU A 619 22.58 3.62 -1.99
CA GLU A 619 22.57 2.24 -2.51
C GLU A 619 22.60 1.23 -1.34
N LEU A 620 22.11 0.00 -1.54
CA LEU A 620 22.18 -1.04 -0.51
C LEU A 620 23.47 -1.88 -0.64
N THR A 621 24.10 -2.16 0.51
CA THR A 621 25.33 -2.96 0.64
C THR A 621 25.17 -4.04 1.72
N ASP A 622 26.13 -4.95 1.81
CA ASP A 622 26.18 -5.98 2.85
C ASP A 622 26.49 -5.47 4.28
N THR A 623 26.92 -4.21 4.46
CA THR A 623 27.24 -3.62 5.78
C THR A 623 26.14 -2.73 6.37
N HIS A 624 25.26 -2.16 5.56
CA HIS A 624 24.37 -1.07 5.98
C HIS A 624 23.32 -1.43 7.04
N ALA A 625 23.06 -2.72 7.29
CA ALA A 625 22.09 -3.17 8.31
C ALA A 625 22.51 -2.81 9.75
N ASP A 626 23.81 -2.85 10.07
CA ASP A 626 24.31 -2.42 11.38
C ASP A 626 24.46 -0.88 11.46
N GLU A 627 24.87 -0.24 10.35
CA GLU A 627 25.15 1.21 10.27
C GLU A 627 23.88 2.09 10.34
N PHE A 628 22.78 1.67 9.70
CA PHE A 628 21.56 2.49 9.51
C PHE A 628 20.33 1.93 10.24
N SER A 629 20.54 1.18 11.33
CA SER A 629 19.46 0.63 12.18
C SER A 629 18.44 1.68 12.66
N HIS A 630 18.84 2.94 12.82
CA HIS A 630 17.97 4.07 13.18
C HIS A 630 17.00 4.53 12.08
N ALA A 631 17.17 4.08 10.83
CA ALA A 631 16.27 4.40 9.73
C ALA A 631 14.95 3.57 9.78
N VAL A 632 14.96 2.43 10.47
CA VAL A 632 13.80 1.54 10.62
C VAL A 632 12.85 2.07 11.69
N GLN A 633 11.55 2.04 11.40
CA GLN A 633 10.50 2.53 12.29
C GLN A 633 9.39 1.48 12.49
N ILE A 634 8.80 1.45 13.68
CA ILE A 634 7.57 0.69 13.98
C ILE A 634 6.47 1.72 14.25
N GLY A 635 5.43 1.73 13.42
CA GLY A 635 4.29 2.64 13.58
C GLY A 635 3.25 2.15 14.60
N ASN A 636 2.47 3.10 15.12
CA ASN A 636 1.35 2.90 16.03
C ASN A 636 0.00 3.34 15.40
N ALA A 637 -0.61 2.45 14.61
CA ALA A 637 -1.95 2.61 14.02
C ALA A 637 -3.06 3.07 15.00
N ILE A 638 -2.94 2.80 16.31
CA ILE A 638 -3.96 3.24 17.28
C ILE A 638 -3.88 4.77 17.47
N GLU A 639 -2.69 5.36 17.42
CA GLU A 639 -2.52 6.81 17.50
C GLU A 639 -2.98 7.49 16.22
N GLU A 640 -2.62 6.95 15.05
CA GLU A 640 -3.08 7.47 13.75
C GLU A 640 -4.60 7.40 13.60
N LYS A 641 -5.25 6.38 14.18
CA LYS A 641 -6.71 6.28 14.23
C LYS A 641 -7.34 7.41 15.07
N ARG A 642 -6.77 7.75 16.23
CA ARG A 642 -7.22 8.90 17.04
C ARG A 642 -7.05 10.22 16.26
N VAL A 643 -5.89 10.39 15.61
CA VAL A 643 -5.57 11.56 14.77
C VAL A 643 -6.57 11.72 13.62
N LEU A 644 -6.89 10.62 12.91
CA LEU A 644 -7.90 10.58 11.86
C LEU A 644 -9.27 11.09 12.36
N ASP A 645 -9.76 10.54 13.46
CA ASP A 645 -11.10 10.89 13.97
C ASP A 645 -11.15 12.34 14.48
N ALA A 646 -10.08 12.83 15.12
CA ALA A 646 -9.93 14.23 15.51
C ALA A 646 -9.89 15.19 14.30
N ILE A 647 -9.18 14.83 13.22
CA ILE A 647 -9.09 15.64 11.99
C ILE A 647 -10.44 15.72 11.27
N LEU A 648 -11.17 14.61 11.19
CA LEU A 648 -12.51 14.57 10.59
C LEU A 648 -13.53 15.37 11.42
N ARG A 649 -13.51 15.26 12.75
CA ARG A 649 -14.32 16.13 13.62
C ARG A 649 -13.97 17.60 13.42
N ALA A 650 -12.69 17.96 13.39
CA ALA A 650 -12.23 19.32 13.16
C ALA A 650 -12.51 19.86 11.73
N ARG A 651 -12.87 18.98 10.77
CA ARG A 651 -13.37 19.32 9.44
C ARG A 651 -14.87 19.65 9.41
N ASP A 652 -15.66 18.89 10.17
CA ASP A 652 -17.11 18.75 9.98
C ASP A 652 -17.99 19.23 11.16
N GLU A 653 -17.44 19.36 12.37
CA GLU A 653 -18.22 19.74 13.58
C GLU A 653 -18.68 21.21 13.57
N GLU A 654 -18.00 22.06 12.81
CA GLU A 654 -18.31 23.47 12.60
C GLU A 654 -18.65 23.76 11.11
N PRO A 655 -19.45 24.79 10.79
CA PRO A 655 -19.79 25.13 9.39
C PRO A 655 -18.60 25.48 8.49
N THR A 656 -17.44 25.73 9.10
CA THR A 656 -16.13 25.94 8.44
C THR A 656 -15.09 25.11 9.20
N PRO A 657 -14.21 24.34 8.53
CA PRO A 657 -13.12 23.62 9.20
C PRO A 657 -12.30 24.51 10.15
N LEU A 658 -11.79 23.89 11.22
CA LEU A 658 -10.99 24.57 12.25
C LEU A 658 -9.56 24.93 11.78
N TYR A 659 -9.18 24.53 10.58
CA TYR A 659 -7.86 24.74 9.96
C TYR A 659 -8.01 25.19 8.50
N THR A 660 -6.97 25.85 7.98
CA THR A 660 -6.93 26.41 6.61
C THR A 660 -6.19 25.53 5.62
N ALA A 661 -5.30 24.66 6.11
CA ALA A 661 -4.60 23.60 5.39
C ALA A 661 -4.06 22.56 6.37
N MET A 662 -3.66 21.40 5.86
CA MET A 662 -2.80 20.45 6.56
C MET A 662 -1.78 19.82 5.60
N THR A 663 -0.84 19.05 6.13
CA THR A 663 -0.06 18.01 5.44
C THR A 663 0.41 16.97 6.47
N ASP A 664 0.92 15.82 6.04
CA ASP A 664 1.50 14.81 6.93
C ASP A 664 2.97 15.12 7.29
N CYS A 665 3.51 14.40 8.28
CA CYS A 665 4.94 14.39 8.59
C CYS A 665 5.59 13.06 8.15
N GLY A 666 5.80 12.90 6.85
CA GLY A 666 6.61 11.84 6.26
C GLY A 666 8.11 12.14 6.25
N ALA A 667 8.74 11.93 5.10
CA ALA A 667 10.17 12.12 4.88
C ALA A 667 10.63 13.57 5.20
N GLY A 668 11.80 13.73 5.82
CA GLY A 668 12.28 15.02 6.32
C GLY A 668 11.47 15.61 7.50
N GLY A 669 10.36 15.00 7.92
CA GLY A 669 9.61 15.39 9.11
C GLY A 669 9.01 16.79 9.05
N PHE A 670 9.19 17.56 10.13
CA PHE A 670 8.70 18.94 10.19
C PHE A 670 9.38 19.85 9.17
N SER A 671 10.59 19.50 8.69
CA SER A 671 11.32 20.31 7.72
C SER A 671 10.64 20.39 6.34
N SER A 672 10.14 19.27 5.80
CA SER A 672 9.30 19.27 4.60
C SER A 672 7.91 19.84 4.92
N ALA A 673 7.21 19.29 5.92
CA ALA A 673 5.82 19.67 6.20
C ALA A 673 5.62 21.18 6.39
N VAL A 674 6.46 21.82 7.20
CA VAL A 674 6.40 23.28 7.43
C VAL A 674 7.07 24.07 6.30
N GLY A 675 8.11 23.53 5.66
CA GLY A 675 8.80 24.15 4.53
C GLY A 675 7.92 24.30 3.30
N GLU A 676 7.11 23.29 3.00
CA GLU A 676 6.18 23.24 1.86
C GLU A 676 4.95 24.11 2.11
N MET A 677 4.24 23.92 3.24
CA MET A 677 3.12 24.78 3.64
C MET A 677 3.53 26.25 3.77
N GLY A 678 4.78 26.51 4.16
CA GLY A 678 5.36 27.84 4.31
C GLY A 678 5.97 28.43 3.04
N SER A 679 6.11 27.68 1.94
CA SER A 679 6.84 28.08 0.71
C SER A 679 6.53 29.50 0.19
N ALA A 680 5.24 29.85 0.15
CA ALA A 680 4.78 31.17 -0.29
C ALA A 680 4.88 32.27 0.79
N LEU A 681 5.00 31.91 2.07
CA LEU A 681 4.76 32.80 3.22
C LEU A 681 5.98 33.03 4.12
N GLY A 682 6.91 32.08 4.17
CA GLY A 682 7.80 31.89 5.31
C GLY A 682 7.09 31.30 6.53
N ALA A 683 7.86 30.93 7.55
CA ALA A 683 7.38 30.33 8.80
C ALA A 683 8.34 30.65 9.95
N GLN A 684 7.82 30.73 11.19
CA GLN A 684 8.64 30.83 12.40
C GLN A 684 8.28 29.66 13.33
N VAL A 685 9.28 28.90 13.78
CA VAL A 685 9.11 27.64 14.54
C VAL A 685 9.93 27.67 15.84
N ASP A 686 9.31 27.27 16.94
CA ASP A 686 9.91 27.11 18.27
C ASP A 686 10.06 25.61 18.59
N LEU A 687 11.22 25.05 18.30
CA LEU A 687 11.49 23.61 18.26
C LEU A 687 11.41 22.96 19.65
N GLU A 688 11.63 23.70 20.73
CA GLU A 688 11.47 23.18 22.10
C GLU A 688 10.02 22.81 22.47
N ARG A 689 9.04 23.13 21.62
CA ARG A 689 7.62 22.80 21.82
C ARG A 689 7.18 21.47 21.21
N ALA A 690 8.02 20.83 20.41
CA ALA A 690 7.67 19.55 19.81
C ALA A 690 7.50 18.46 20.90
N PRO A 691 6.39 17.70 20.93
CA PRO A 691 6.24 16.58 21.85
C PRO A 691 7.33 15.53 21.58
N LEU A 692 8.06 15.10 22.61
CA LEU A 692 9.17 14.15 22.48
C LEU A 692 8.83 12.78 23.09
N LYS A 693 9.29 11.69 22.43
CA LYS A 693 9.23 10.32 22.97
C LYS A 693 10.10 10.17 24.22
N TYR A 694 11.26 10.84 24.23
CA TYR A 694 12.23 10.86 25.31
C TYR A 694 13.07 12.15 25.26
N ALA A 695 13.65 12.54 26.40
CA ALA A 695 14.59 13.65 26.46
C ALA A 695 15.87 13.34 25.66
N GLY A 696 16.53 14.38 25.16
CA GLY A 696 17.90 14.28 24.63
C GLY A 696 18.04 14.36 23.12
N LEU A 697 16.97 14.62 22.38
CA LEU A 697 17.08 15.08 20.98
C LEU A 697 17.64 16.51 20.97
N SER A 698 18.53 16.78 20.01
CA SER A 698 18.93 18.12 19.59
C SER A 698 17.84 18.81 18.77
N TYR A 699 17.95 20.13 18.59
CA TYR A 699 17.02 20.91 17.76
C TYR A 699 16.97 20.40 16.31
N THR A 700 18.11 19.99 15.75
CA THR A 700 18.20 19.36 14.43
C THR A 700 17.44 18.03 14.38
N GLU A 701 17.70 17.13 15.34
CA GLU A 701 17.01 15.83 15.42
C GLU A 701 15.49 15.98 15.62
N ILE A 702 15.03 17.02 16.33
CA ILE A 702 13.59 17.34 16.44
C ILE A 702 13.00 17.73 15.08
N TRP A 703 13.74 18.54 14.31
CA TRP A 703 13.27 19.13 13.06
C TRP A 703 13.17 18.12 11.92
N ILE A 704 14.18 17.26 11.76
CA ILE A 704 14.27 16.27 10.67
C ILE A 704 13.80 14.86 11.07
N SER A 705 13.27 14.68 12.29
CA SER A 705 12.68 13.40 12.74
C SER A 705 11.53 12.99 11.82
N GLU A 706 11.59 11.78 11.26
CA GLU A 706 10.57 11.17 10.42
C GLU A 706 9.61 10.27 11.22
N ALA A 707 9.49 10.50 12.54
CA ALA A 707 8.59 9.75 13.42
C ALA A 707 7.14 9.73 12.90
N GLN A 708 6.52 8.55 12.90
CA GLN A 708 5.20 8.29 12.36
C GLN A 708 4.05 9.00 13.10
N GLU A 709 2.82 8.83 12.58
CA GLU A 709 1.55 9.25 13.19
C GLU A 709 1.40 10.75 13.46
N ARG A 710 2.17 11.60 12.75
CA ARG A 710 2.15 13.06 12.88
C ARG A 710 1.53 13.74 11.67
N MET A 711 0.75 14.79 11.94
CA MET A 711 0.22 15.73 10.95
C MET A 711 0.57 17.16 11.35
N VAL A 712 0.70 18.07 10.38
CA VAL A 712 0.82 19.53 10.60
C VAL A 712 -0.40 20.25 10.04
N LEU A 713 -1.03 21.08 10.86
CA LEU A 713 -2.20 21.88 10.51
C LEU A 713 -1.85 23.38 10.56
N ALA A 714 -2.41 24.16 9.64
CA ALA A 714 -2.46 25.61 9.70
C ALA A 714 -3.76 26.04 10.39
N VAL A 715 -3.69 26.57 11.61
CA VAL A 715 -4.86 26.77 12.48
C VAL A 715 -5.07 28.26 12.79
N PRO A 716 -6.20 28.87 12.40
CA PRO A 716 -6.55 30.23 12.82
C PRO A 716 -6.63 30.35 14.35
N ARG A 717 -6.10 31.45 14.89
CA ARG A 717 -5.91 31.64 16.33
C ARG A 717 -7.20 31.61 17.15
N ASP A 718 -8.32 31.99 16.55
CA ASP A 718 -9.68 31.91 17.13
C ASP A 718 -10.23 30.48 17.21
N ARG A 719 -9.68 29.54 16.41
CA ARG A 719 -10.14 28.16 16.30
C ARG A 719 -9.37 27.15 17.14
N LEU A 720 -8.17 27.50 17.60
CA LEU A 720 -7.36 26.65 18.47
C LEU A 720 -8.15 26.07 19.67
N PRO A 721 -8.96 26.83 20.45
CA PRO A 721 -9.66 26.26 21.61
C PRO A 721 -10.74 25.23 21.27
N ALA A 722 -11.27 25.25 20.04
CA ALA A 722 -12.20 24.22 19.57
C ALA A 722 -11.44 22.96 19.12
N LEU A 723 -10.26 23.12 18.50
CA LEU A 723 -9.38 22.00 18.15
C LEU A 723 -8.82 21.33 19.40
N GLU A 724 -8.35 22.10 20.39
CA GLU A 724 -7.89 21.59 21.70
C GLU A 724 -8.97 20.76 22.41
N ARG A 725 -10.25 21.18 22.35
CA ARG A 725 -11.38 20.38 22.85
C ARG A 725 -11.47 19.02 22.16
N ILE A 726 -11.51 19.01 20.82
CA ILE A 726 -11.64 17.77 20.04
C ILE A 726 -10.46 16.83 20.31
N CYS A 727 -9.23 17.36 20.35
CA CYS A 727 -8.04 16.56 20.65
C CYS A 727 -8.08 15.95 22.06
N ALA A 728 -8.53 16.71 23.06
CA ALA A 728 -8.69 16.21 24.43
C ALA A 728 -9.82 15.16 24.58
N GLU A 729 -10.85 15.21 23.73
CA GLU A 729 -11.95 14.23 23.70
C GLU A 729 -11.55 12.92 22.98
N GLU A 730 -10.82 13.01 21.87
CA GLU A 730 -10.31 11.83 21.13
C GLU A 730 -9.00 11.25 21.71
N GLY A 731 -8.39 11.94 22.68
CA GLY A 731 -7.15 11.51 23.34
C GLY A 731 -5.88 11.74 22.53
N VAL A 732 -5.88 12.71 21.62
CA VAL A 732 -4.77 13.08 20.72
C VAL A 732 -3.90 14.18 21.34
N GLU A 733 -2.58 14.06 21.23
CA GLU A 733 -1.64 15.11 21.67
C GLU A 733 -1.48 16.22 20.60
N LEU A 734 -1.44 17.47 21.05
CA LEU A 734 -1.40 18.67 20.19
C LEU A 734 -0.31 19.63 20.68
N ALA A 735 0.45 20.25 19.76
CA ALA A 735 1.46 21.27 20.09
C ALA A 735 1.49 22.43 19.09
N VAL A 736 1.45 23.66 19.61
CA VAL A 736 1.57 24.90 18.81
C VAL A 736 3.05 25.26 18.62
N LEU A 737 3.64 24.72 17.56
CA LEU A 737 5.06 24.89 17.23
C LEU A 737 5.41 26.34 16.85
N GLY A 738 4.49 27.10 16.24
CA GLY A 738 4.85 28.39 15.67
C GLY A 738 3.77 29.09 14.86
N THR A 739 4.17 29.85 13.84
CA THR A 739 3.28 30.63 12.96
C THR A 739 3.75 30.66 11.51
N PHE A 740 2.81 30.57 10.57
CA PHE A 740 3.05 30.86 9.15
C PHE A 740 3.09 32.37 8.88
N GLY A 741 3.91 32.78 7.91
CA GLY A 741 4.12 34.19 7.53
C GLY A 741 5.32 34.83 8.24
N THR A 742 6.34 35.22 7.48
CA THR A 742 7.45 36.07 7.94
C THR A 742 7.71 37.21 6.94
N PRO A 743 8.26 38.38 7.36
CA PRO A 743 8.36 39.55 6.48
C PRO A 743 9.22 39.34 5.22
N GLY A 744 10.21 38.44 5.27
CA GLY A 744 11.12 38.14 4.16
C GLY A 744 10.80 36.85 3.39
N ARG A 745 9.67 36.17 3.66
CA ARG A 745 9.41 34.78 3.21
C ARG A 745 10.55 33.82 3.63
N GLU A 746 10.97 33.96 4.88
CA GLU A 746 12.02 33.19 5.53
C GLU A 746 11.44 32.06 6.40
N LEU A 747 12.15 30.95 6.48
CA LEU A 747 12.00 29.89 7.47
C LEU A 747 12.91 30.19 8.67
N VAL A 748 12.35 30.60 9.80
CA VAL A 748 13.08 31.00 11.02
C VAL A 748 12.87 29.95 12.11
N LEU A 749 13.97 29.31 12.52
CA LEU A 749 13.98 28.19 13.45
C LEU A 749 14.64 28.60 14.77
N ARG A 750 13.96 28.36 15.89
CA ARG A 750 14.43 28.69 17.23
C ARG A 750 14.44 27.46 18.14
N TYR A 751 15.35 27.45 19.11
CA TYR A 751 15.39 26.48 20.20
C TYR A 751 15.78 27.19 21.50
N GLU A 752 14.99 27.02 22.56
CA GLU A 752 15.19 27.69 23.86
C GLU A 752 15.34 29.22 23.73
N GLY A 753 14.58 29.81 22.81
CA GLY A 753 14.63 31.25 22.47
C GLY A 753 15.85 31.70 21.64
N THR A 754 16.80 30.81 21.35
CA THR A 754 17.95 31.09 20.47
C THR A 754 17.58 30.82 19.01
N GLU A 755 17.91 31.72 18.08
CA GLU A 755 17.79 31.44 16.64
C GLU A 755 18.87 30.44 16.21
N VAL A 756 18.44 29.27 15.75
CA VAL A 756 19.31 28.17 15.30
C VAL A 756 19.35 28.03 13.78
N GLY A 757 18.41 28.63 13.04
CA GLY A 757 18.43 28.70 11.58
C GLY A 757 17.50 29.77 11.00
N ARG A 758 17.85 30.28 9.81
CA ARG A 758 17.15 31.32 9.04
C ARG A 758 17.39 31.08 7.54
N LEU A 759 16.51 30.30 6.90
CA LEU A 759 16.62 29.92 5.50
C LEU A 759 15.66 30.74 4.62
N SER A 760 16.08 31.10 3.40
CA SER A 760 15.16 31.68 2.41
C SER A 760 14.29 30.57 1.79
N MET A 761 12.97 30.77 1.72
CA MET A 761 12.09 29.83 0.99
C MET A 761 12.43 29.77 -0.51
N ASP A 762 12.92 30.86 -1.09
CA ASP A 762 13.34 30.89 -2.51
C ASP A 762 14.62 30.09 -2.73
N LEU A 763 15.53 30.03 -1.75
CA LEU A 763 16.65 29.07 -1.82
C LEU A 763 16.13 27.64 -1.66
N LEU A 764 15.27 27.39 -0.68
CA LEU A 764 14.80 26.05 -0.33
C LEU A 764 14.09 25.37 -1.51
N HIS A 765 13.22 26.10 -2.22
CA HIS A 765 12.37 25.55 -3.28
C HIS A 765 12.90 25.78 -4.71
N ASP A 766 13.52 26.93 -5.00
CA ASP A 766 13.98 27.29 -6.36
C ASP A 766 15.52 27.27 -6.52
N GLY A 767 16.28 27.03 -5.45
CA GLY A 767 17.76 27.11 -5.45
C GLY A 767 18.51 25.86 -5.94
N LEU A 768 17.80 24.76 -6.21
CA LEU A 768 18.37 23.46 -6.58
C LEU A 768 18.90 23.43 -8.04
N PRO A 769 20.21 23.20 -8.27
CA PRO A 769 20.75 23.05 -9.62
C PRO A 769 20.32 21.72 -10.27
N MET A 770 19.41 21.78 -11.25
CA MET A 770 18.95 20.62 -12.01
C MET A 770 19.92 20.27 -13.17
N PRO A 771 20.59 19.09 -13.16
CA PRO A 771 21.45 18.67 -14.25
C PRO A 771 20.66 18.20 -15.48
N THR A 772 21.35 18.06 -16.61
CA THR A 772 20.84 17.28 -17.76
C THR A 772 21.38 15.86 -17.68
N LYS A 773 20.51 14.85 -17.81
CA LYS A 773 20.88 13.43 -17.86
C LYS A 773 20.94 12.93 -19.31
N GLU A 774 21.94 12.12 -19.63
CA GLU A 774 22.04 11.39 -20.90
C GLU A 774 21.32 10.05 -20.79
N ALA A 775 20.65 9.62 -21.85
CA ALA A 775 19.83 8.40 -21.89
C ALA A 775 20.01 7.66 -23.22
N VAL A 776 20.19 6.35 -23.17
CA VAL A 776 20.55 5.50 -24.33
C VAL A 776 19.72 4.21 -24.35
N TRP A 777 19.24 3.81 -25.52
CA TRP A 777 18.52 2.54 -25.74
C TRP A 777 18.96 1.83 -27.02
N GLY A 778 18.75 0.51 -27.13
CA GLY A 778 18.93 -0.25 -28.39
C GLY A 778 19.39 -1.71 -28.21
N ASP A 779 19.42 -2.49 -29.29
CA ASP A 779 19.59 -3.96 -29.26
C ASP A 779 20.91 -4.47 -28.66
N GLY A 780 21.95 -3.62 -28.58
CA GLY A 780 23.23 -3.94 -27.94
C GLY A 780 23.27 -3.63 -26.43
N VAL A 781 22.24 -2.98 -25.88
CA VAL A 781 22.25 -2.33 -24.56
C VAL A 781 21.75 -3.31 -23.49
N ARG A 782 22.61 -4.27 -23.11
CA ARG A 782 22.32 -5.25 -22.04
C ARG A 782 22.92 -4.80 -20.70
N PRO A 783 22.12 -4.59 -19.64
CA PRO A 783 22.64 -4.44 -18.29
C PRO A 783 23.44 -5.67 -17.83
N GLY A 784 24.51 -5.44 -17.07
CA GLY A 784 25.14 -6.48 -16.24
C GLY A 784 26.29 -7.32 -16.83
N GLN A 785 26.74 -7.14 -18.09
CA GLN A 785 27.90 -7.87 -18.62
C GLN A 785 29.19 -7.01 -18.68
N SER A 786 29.76 -6.70 -17.52
CA SER A 786 31.09 -6.10 -17.38
C SER A 786 32.02 -6.98 -16.54
N GLY A 787 32.85 -7.80 -17.20
CA GLY A 787 33.83 -8.66 -16.52
C GLY A 787 34.89 -9.24 -17.46
N ALA A 788 36.16 -9.07 -17.09
CA ALA A 788 37.35 -9.68 -17.72
C ALA A 788 37.69 -9.29 -19.18
N ALA A 789 38.02 -8.01 -19.41
CA ALA A 789 38.81 -7.57 -20.57
C ALA A 789 40.22 -7.13 -20.13
N GLY A 790 41.05 -8.09 -19.72
CA GLY A 790 42.46 -7.85 -19.35
C GLY A 790 43.40 -7.95 -20.55
N GLN A 791 44.20 -6.92 -20.82
CA GLN A 791 45.21 -6.95 -21.89
C GLN A 791 46.41 -7.81 -21.45
N GLY A 792 46.79 -8.79 -22.29
CA GLY A 792 47.94 -9.67 -22.08
C GLY A 792 48.57 -10.07 -23.41
N SER A 793 49.90 -10.15 -23.44
CA SER A 793 50.69 -10.28 -24.67
C SER A 793 50.61 -11.67 -25.33
N SER A 794 50.91 -11.68 -26.64
CA SER A 794 51.01 -12.87 -27.49
C SER A 794 52.07 -13.88 -27.03
N GLU A 795 51.75 -15.18 -27.15
CA GLU A 795 52.72 -16.19 -27.59
C GLU A 795 52.02 -17.37 -28.31
N THR A 796 52.77 -18.17 -29.06
CA THR A 796 52.23 -19.08 -30.08
C THR A 796 52.25 -20.56 -29.67
N ALA A 797 51.09 -21.23 -29.77
CA ALA A 797 50.98 -22.69 -29.72
C ALA A 797 50.07 -23.23 -30.84
N ARG A 798 50.33 -24.46 -31.30
CA ARG A 798 49.56 -25.17 -32.35
C ARG A 798 48.54 -26.14 -31.72
N PRO A 799 47.46 -26.52 -32.44
CA PRO A 799 46.30 -27.18 -31.83
C PRO A 799 46.55 -28.64 -31.42
N GLY A 800 45.94 -29.03 -30.31
CA GLY A 800 45.70 -30.41 -29.90
C GLY A 800 44.19 -30.65 -29.72
N GLU A 801 43.73 -31.88 -29.90
CA GLU A 801 42.31 -32.22 -29.94
C GLU A 801 41.68 -32.29 -28.53
N GLY A 802 40.49 -31.71 -28.35
CA GLY A 802 39.77 -31.73 -27.07
C GLY A 802 38.34 -31.18 -27.15
N THR A 803 37.37 -32.06 -26.90
CA THR A 803 35.94 -31.83 -26.56
C THR A 803 35.38 -30.39 -26.61
N ARG A 804 34.35 -30.17 -27.45
CA ARG A 804 33.52 -28.95 -27.44
C ARG A 804 32.71 -28.84 -26.13
N GLY A 805 33.14 -28.02 -25.19
CA GLY A 805 32.32 -27.55 -24.08
C GLY A 805 31.72 -26.17 -24.38
N SER A 806 30.40 -26.02 -24.25
CA SER A 806 29.73 -24.72 -24.39
C SER A 806 29.80 -23.92 -23.10
N ALA A 807 30.56 -22.84 -23.08
CA ALA A 807 30.66 -21.95 -21.92
C ALA A 807 29.39 -21.07 -21.78
N SER A 808 28.50 -21.45 -20.87
CA SER A 808 27.45 -20.58 -20.34
C SER A 808 27.95 -19.88 -19.08
N GLY A 809 27.87 -18.55 -19.03
CA GLY A 809 28.14 -17.79 -17.80
C GLY A 809 27.09 -18.09 -16.71
N PRO A 810 27.44 -17.95 -15.43
CA PRO A 810 26.52 -18.27 -14.33
C PRO A 810 25.43 -17.19 -14.21
N CYS A 811 24.26 -17.45 -14.80
CA CYS A 811 23.03 -17.06 -14.13
C CYS A 811 23.02 -17.78 -12.76
N LEU A 812 22.58 -17.12 -11.69
CA LEU A 812 22.25 -17.88 -10.48
C LEU A 812 21.16 -18.88 -10.83
N ALA A 813 21.24 -20.07 -10.24
CA ALA A 813 20.32 -21.13 -10.54
C ALA A 813 18.94 -20.80 -9.96
N VAL A 814 18.01 -20.35 -10.80
CA VAL A 814 16.59 -20.64 -10.56
C VAL A 814 16.51 -22.13 -10.22
N SER A 815 15.99 -22.46 -9.03
CA SER A 815 16.18 -23.79 -8.47
C SER A 815 15.76 -24.88 -9.46
N ARG A 816 16.66 -25.84 -9.73
CA ARG A 816 16.53 -26.80 -10.84
C ARG A 816 15.34 -27.77 -10.72
N SER A 817 14.55 -27.63 -9.66
CA SER A 817 13.29 -28.31 -9.38
C SER A 817 12.15 -27.95 -10.34
N GLY A 818 12.22 -26.80 -11.03
CA GLY A 818 11.13 -26.29 -11.89
C GLY A 818 11.25 -26.57 -13.40
N CYS A 819 12.40 -27.05 -13.89
CA CYS A 819 12.63 -27.21 -15.33
C CYS A 819 12.04 -28.53 -15.85
N PHE A 820 11.13 -28.46 -16.82
CA PHE A 820 10.47 -29.63 -17.38
C PHE A 820 11.46 -30.59 -18.09
N PRO A 821 11.36 -31.92 -17.88
CA PRO A 821 11.88 -32.87 -18.86
C PRO A 821 11.09 -32.69 -20.17
N ALA A 822 11.77 -32.86 -21.32
CA ALA A 822 11.19 -32.64 -22.64
C ALA A 822 9.90 -33.46 -22.83
N THR A 823 8.76 -32.80 -22.67
CA THR A 823 7.43 -33.40 -22.65
C THR A 823 6.94 -33.60 -24.08
N PRO A 824 6.25 -34.71 -24.43
CA PRO A 824 5.74 -34.91 -25.79
C PRO A 824 4.84 -33.73 -26.23
N PRO A 825 4.89 -33.30 -27.51
CA PRO A 825 4.37 -32.01 -27.98
C PRO A 825 2.84 -31.89 -28.06
N HIS A 826 2.11 -32.63 -27.22
CA HIS A 826 0.66 -32.80 -27.24
C HIS A 826 0.00 -32.77 -25.85
N SER A 827 0.74 -32.50 -24.75
CA SER A 827 0.15 -32.27 -23.42
C SER A 827 0.09 -30.79 -23.09
N LEU A 828 -1.12 -30.28 -22.80
CA LEU A 828 -1.34 -28.97 -22.18
C LEU A 828 -1.56 -29.09 -20.65
N THR A 829 -1.76 -30.31 -20.15
CA THR A 829 -2.12 -30.57 -18.74
C THR A 829 -1.00 -30.19 -17.78
N ASP A 830 0.23 -30.55 -18.11
CA ASP A 830 1.38 -30.40 -17.23
C ASP A 830 1.90 -28.95 -17.23
N PRO A 831 2.03 -28.25 -18.38
CA PRO A 831 2.30 -26.81 -18.41
C PRO A 831 1.24 -25.97 -17.66
N LEU A 832 -0.06 -26.29 -17.80
CA LEU A 832 -1.11 -25.62 -17.04
C LEU A 832 -0.95 -25.81 -15.53
N LYS A 833 -0.66 -27.04 -15.07
CA LYS A 833 -0.42 -27.30 -13.64
C LYS A 833 0.81 -26.58 -13.11
N ALA A 834 1.90 -26.50 -13.89
CA ALA A 834 3.10 -25.77 -13.49
C ALA A 834 2.90 -24.25 -13.47
N LEU A 835 2.14 -23.68 -14.40
CA LEU A 835 1.70 -22.29 -14.37
C LEU A 835 0.86 -22.01 -13.12
N LEU A 836 -0.19 -22.79 -12.88
CA LEU A 836 -1.05 -22.65 -11.69
C LEU A 836 -0.28 -22.81 -10.37
N SER A 837 0.75 -23.67 -10.33
CA SER A 837 1.64 -23.83 -9.16
C SER A 837 2.79 -22.82 -9.09
N HIS A 838 2.98 -21.95 -10.10
CA HIS A 838 4.00 -20.91 -10.03
C HIS A 838 3.55 -19.79 -9.09
N PRO A 839 4.35 -19.36 -8.08
CA PRO A 839 3.91 -18.43 -7.04
C PRO A 839 3.27 -17.11 -7.52
N THR A 840 3.64 -16.62 -8.71
CA THR A 840 3.04 -15.40 -9.31
C THR A 840 1.57 -15.62 -9.72
N ILE A 841 1.21 -16.81 -10.21
CA ILE A 841 -0.18 -17.16 -10.59
C ILE A 841 -0.91 -17.77 -9.39
N ALA A 842 -0.24 -18.68 -8.67
CA ALA A 842 -0.78 -19.42 -7.52
C ALA A 842 -1.53 -18.53 -6.52
N SER A 843 -2.55 -19.11 -5.89
CA SER A 843 -3.52 -18.41 -5.08
C SER A 843 -2.89 -17.59 -3.94
N LYS A 844 -3.25 -16.31 -3.86
CA LYS A 844 -2.82 -15.41 -2.77
C LYS A 844 -3.68 -15.54 -1.51
N HIS A 845 -4.51 -16.59 -1.38
CA HIS A 845 -5.53 -16.68 -0.31
C HIS A 845 -4.94 -16.60 1.11
N TRP A 846 -3.73 -17.12 1.34
CA TRP A 846 -3.06 -17.03 2.65
C TRP A 846 -2.75 -15.59 3.05
N ILE A 847 -2.42 -14.73 2.08
CA ILE A 847 -2.20 -13.30 2.28
C ILE A 847 -3.55 -12.61 2.53
N VAL A 848 -4.45 -12.73 1.54
CA VAL A 848 -5.75 -12.05 1.53
C VAL A 848 -6.56 -12.33 2.80
N ARG A 849 -6.59 -13.57 3.28
CA ARG A 849 -7.40 -13.98 4.45
C ARG A 849 -6.90 -13.47 5.80
N GLN A 850 -5.75 -12.79 5.83
CA GLN A 850 -5.27 -12.13 7.04
C GLN A 850 -5.79 -10.69 7.20
N TYR A 851 -6.17 -10.04 6.10
CA TYR A 851 -6.69 -8.67 6.09
C TYR A 851 -8.19 -8.63 6.39
N ASP A 852 -8.65 -7.49 6.91
CA ASP A 852 -10.09 -7.19 6.95
C ASP A 852 -10.59 -6.76 5.56
N HIS A 853 -11.80 -7.22 5.19
CA HIS A 853 -12.48 -6.94 3.91
C HIS A 853 -13.92 -6.44 4.10
N GLU A 854 -14.33 -6.17 5.34
CA GLU A 854 -15.73 -5.99 5.76
C GLU A 854 -15.93 -4.70 6.59
N VAL A 855 -14.88 -4.20 7.25
CA VAL A 855 -14.91 -3.00 8.08
C VAL A 855 -15.35 -1.78 7.26
N GLN A 856 -16.10 -0.88 7.91
CA GLN A 856 -16.90 0.19 7.28
C GLN A 856 -18.09 -0.30 6.42
N GLY A 857 -18.20 -1.59 6.08
CA GLY A 857 -19.39 -2.20 5.46
C GLY A 857 -19.62 -1.90 3.98
N GLY A 858 -18.61 -1.40 3.26
CA GLY A 858 -18.74 -0.95 1.87
C GLY A 858 -18.48 -2.01 0.78
N SER A 859 -17.94 -3.19 1.12
CA SER A 859 -17.40 -4.13 0.12
C SER A 859 -18.46 -4.88 -0.69
N VAL A 860 -18.45 -4.67 -2.01
CA VAL A 860 -19.34 -5.30 -3.00
C VAL A 860 -18.66 -6.49 -3.67
N VAL A 861 -17.49 -6.26 -4.29
CA VAL A 861 -16.62 -7.29 -4.86
C VAL A 861 -15.34 -7.33 -4.04
N LYS A 862 -14.91 -8.55 -3.69
CA LYS A 862 -13.80 -8.83 -2.78
C LYS A 862 -12.69 -9.55 -3.55
N PRO A 863 -11.43 -9.53 -3.07
CA PRO A 863 -10.31 -10.14 -3.77
C PRO A 863 -10.37 -11.68 -3.85
N LEU A 864 -11.32 -12.32 -3.14
CA LEU A 864 -11.70 -13.72 -3.34
C LEU A 864 -13.21 -13.85 -3.61
N VAL A 865 -13.55 -14.65 -4.61
CA VAL A 865 -14.92 -14.78 -5.16
C VAL A 865 -15.35 -16.24 -5.37
N GLY A 866 -16.63 -16.43 -5.73
CA GLY A 866 -17.27 -17.74 -5.86
C GLY A 866 -17.94 -18.27 -4.57
N PRO A 867 -18.63 -19.42 -4.65
CA PRO A 867 -19.32 -20.03 -3.52
C PRO A 867 -18.35 -20.54 -2.44
N GLY A 868 -18.66 -20.25 -1.17
CA GLY A 868 -17.97 -20.86 -0.03
C GLY A 868 -18.26 -20.18 1.30
N ARG A 869 -18.29 -20.95 2.41
CA ARG A 869 -18.53 -20.42 3.77
C ARG A 869 -17.44 -19.47 4.29
N ALA A 870 -16.31 -19.39 3.60
CA ALA A 870 -15.20 -18.49 3.90
C ALA A 870 -15.06 -17.35 2.88
N GLY A 871 -16.09 -17.04 2.08
CA GLY A 871 -16.00 -16.01 1.04
C GLY A 871 -15.17 -16.49 -0.16
N GLY A 872 -15.68 -17.50 -0.86
CA GLY A 872 -15.12 -17.97 -2.13
C GLY A 872 -13.73 -18.61 -2.08
N ARG A 873 -13.21 -18.94 -3.26
CA ARG A 873 -11.82 -19.38 -3.48
C ARG A 873 -11.18 -18.87 -4.78
N GLY A 874 -11.94 -18.40 -5.76
CA GLY A 874 -11.38 -17.85 -7.01
C GLY A 874 -10.77 -16.45 -6.81
N PRO A 875 -9.83 -16.02 -7.66
CA PRO A 875 -9.31 -14.65 -7.64
C PRO A 875 -10.35 -13.67 -8.21
N SER A 876 -10.33 -12.41 -7.81
CA SER A 876 -11.06 -11.34 -8.50
C SER A 876 -10.08 -10.42 -9.19
N ASP A 877 -10.37 -10.03 -10.44
CA ASP A 877 -9.56 -9.14 -11.27
C ASP A 877 -9.32 -7.78 -10.59
N ALA A 878 -10.35 -7.29 -9.90
CA ALA A 878 -10.35 -6.09 -9.08
C ALA A 878 -11.37 -6.25 -7.94
N SER A 879 -11.36 -5.31 -7.00
CA SER A 879 -12.35 -5.22 -5.91
C SER A 879 -13.19 -3.96 -6.03
N VAL A 880 -14.42 -4.00 -5.53
CA VAL A 880 -15.40 -2.91 -5.63
C VAL A 880 -15.97 -2.59 -4.26
N ILE A 881 -15.97 -1.31 -3.90
CA ILE A 881 -16.62 -0.77 -2.70
C ILE A 881 -17.71 0.23 -3.07
N GLU A 882 -18.77 0.32 -2.26
CA GLU A 882 -19.73 1.43 -2.25
C GLU A 882 -19.32 2.43 -1.15
N PRO A 883 -18.55 3.50 -1.47
CA PRO A 883 -17.97 4.37 -0.45
C PRO A 883 -18.97 5.33 0.19
N VAL A 884 -20.12 5.54 -0.46
CA VAL A 884 -21.24 6.36 0.03
C VAL A 884 -22.47 5.45 0.13
N PRO A 885 -22.77 4.88 1.32
CA PRO A 885 -23.77 3.83 1.47
C PRO A 885 -25.19 4.24 1.05
N GLY A 886 -25.86 3.37 0.31
CA GLY A 886 -27.22 3.57 -0.19
C GLY A 886 -27.32 4.38 -1.48
N THR A 887 -26.20 4.68 -2.15
CA THR A 887 -26.18 5.32 -3.46
C THR A 887 -26.25 4.30 -4.62
N GLY A 888 -25.82 3.07 -4.38
CA GLY A 888 -25.65 2.05 -5.41
C GLY A 888 -24.53 2.35 -6.40
N ARG A 889 -23.67 3.37 -6.16
CA ARG A 889 -22.51 3.69 -6.99
C ARG A 889 -21.24 3.22 -6.31
N GLY A 890 -20.37 2.55 -7.05
CA GLY A 890 -19.14 1.98 -6.53
C GLY A 890 -17.87 2.64 -7.03
N VAL A 891 -16.77 2.26 -6.39
CA VAL A 891 -15.39 2.47 -6.85
C VAL A 891 -14.74 1.10 -6.97
N ALA A 892 -14.24 0.79 -8.17
CA ALA A 892 -13.42 -0.37 -8.46
C ALA A 892 -11.94 -0.02 -8.30
N VAL A 893 -11.14 -0.95 -7.78
CA VAL A 893 -9.69 -0.82 -7.60
C VAL A 893 -8.97 -2.09 -8.04
N GLY A 894 -8.03 -1.92 -8.98
CA GLY A 894 -7.21 -2.98 -9.54
C GLY A 894 -5.88 -2.42 -10.05
N CYS A 895 -5.00 -3.29 -10.52
CA CYS A 895 -3.67 -2.91 -10.98
C CYS A 895 -3.25 -3.66 -12.26
N GLY A 896 -2.09 -3.30 -12.80
CA GLY A 896 -1.35 -4.07 -13.78
C GLY A 896 0.16 -3.97 -13.58
N LEU A 897 0.91 -5.06 -13.88
CA LEU A 897 2.31 -5.25 -13.47
C LEU A 897 3.11 -6.12 -14.44
N GLN A 898 3.38 -5.60 -15.65
CA GLN A 898 3.95 -6.35 -16.76
C GLN A 898 5.50 -6.42 -16.79
N THR A 899 6.12 -6.82 -15.67
CA THR A 899 7.59 -6.93 -15.49
C THR A 899 8.28 -7.75 -16.59
N GLY A 900 7.69 -8.89 -16.96
CA GLY A 900 8.24 -9.79 -17.98
C GLY A 900 8.30 -9.18 -19.38
N VAL A 901 7.36 -8.28 -19.70
CA VAL A 901 7.32 -7.50 -20.95
C VAL A 901 8.37 -6.39 -20.93
N GLY A 902 8.73 -5.88 -19.76
CA GLY A 902 9.64 -4.73 -19.58
C GLY A 902 11.12 -5.06 -19.44
N ASP A 903 11.48 -6.25 -18.95
CA ASP A 903 12.86 -6.62 -18.59
C ASP A 903 13.84 -6.65 -19.79
N PRO A 904 14.78 -5.69 -19.92
CA PRO A 904 15.72 -5.66 -21.03
C PRO A 904 16.72 -6.85 -20.98
N GLY A 905 16.92 -7.46 -19.81
CA GLY A 905 17.73 -8.67 -19.67
C GLY A 905 17.12 -9.90 -20.35
N ALA A 906 15.78 -9.94 -20.44
CA ALA A 906 15.02 -10.96 -21.16
C ALA A 906 14.72 -10.58 -22.63
N GLY A 907 15.08 -9.37 -23.06
CA GLY A 907 14.71 -8.81 -24.37
C GLY A 907 13.38 -8.04 -24.38
N GLY A 908 12.88 -7.65 -23.21
CA GLY A 908 11.72 -6.78 -23.01
C GLY A 908 11.95 -5.31 -23.41
N ASP A 909 10.87 -4.55 -23.47
CA ASP A 909 10.86 -3.11 -23.73
C ASP A 909 9.98 -2.39 -22.69
N PRO A 910 10.55 -1.51 -21.83
CA PRO A 910 9.79 -0.75 -20.85
C PRO A 910 8.67 0.13 -21.43
N TYR A 911 8.76 0.52 -22.71
CA TYR A 911 7.64 1.18 -23.42
C TYR A 911 6.44 0.23 -23.55
N LEU A 912 6.68 -1.02 -23.96
CA LEU A 912 5.63 -2.03 -24.10
C LEU A 912 5.08 -2.47 -22.74
N MET A 913 5.93 -2.56 -21.70
CA MET A 913 5.47 -2.78 -20.31
C MET A 913 4.46 -1.72 -19.87
N ALA A 914 4.75 -0.43 -20.07
CA ALA A 914 3.85 0.63 -19.66
C ALA A 914 2.50 0.56 -20.40
N LEU A 915 2.50 0.25 -21.70
CA LEU A 915 1.26 0.04 -22.46
C LEU A 915 0.49 -1.22 -22.03
N ALA A 916 1.18 -2.29 -21.66
CA ALA A 916 0.56 -3.55 -21.25
C ALA A 916 0.01 -3.47 -19.82
N ALA A 917 0.70 -2.79 -18.89
CA ALA A 917 0.24 -2.56 -17.52
C ALA A 917 -0.96 -1.60 -17.44
N ILE A 918 -1.02 -0.57 -18.30
CA ILE A 918 -2.22 0.30 -18.42
C ILE A 918 -3.41 -0.50 -18.98
N ASP A 919 -3.18 -1.31 -20.02
CA ASP A 919 -4.21 -2.19 -20.58
C ASP A 919 -4.74 -3.17 -19.54
N GLU A 920 -3.86 -3.93 -18.88
CA GLU A 920 -4.20 -4.87 -17.80
C GLU A 920 -5.01 -4.21 -16.68
N CYS A 921 -4.54 -3.06 -16.18
CA CYS A 921 -5.24 -2.30 -15.14
C CYS A 921 -6.67 -1.91 -15.58
N VAL A 922 -6.85 -1.44 -16.83
CA VAL A 922 -8.18 -1.13 -17.37
C VAL A 922 -9.02 -2.39 -17.57
N ARG A 923 -8.43 -3.51 -18.04
CA ARG A 923 -9.14 -4.79 -18.20
C ARG A 923 -9.70 -5.27 -16.86
N ASN A 924 -8.86 -5.27 -15.83
CA ASN A 924 -9.20 -5.69 -14.47
C ASN A 924 -10.35 -4.88 -13.86
N LEU A 925 -10.33 -3.55 -14.04
CA LEU A 925 -11.43 -2.67 -13.64
C LEU A 925 -12.72 -2.90 -14.43
N VAL A 926 -12.62 -3.15 -15.75
CA VAL A 926 -13.77 -3.42 -16.62
C VAL A 926 -14.44 -4.77 -16.30
N CYS A 927 -13.67 -5.81 -15.94
CA CYS A 927 -14.22 -7.10 -15.50
C CYS A 927 -15.24 -6.95 -14.35
N VAL A 928 -15.01 -6.02 -13.42
CA VAL A 928 -15.90 -5.75 -12.28
C VAL A 928 -16.92 -4.61 -12.51
N ALA A 929 -17.21 -4.30 -13.78
CA ALA A 929 -18.19 -3.30 -14.23
C ALA A 929 -17.83 -1.82 -14.00
N ALA A 930 -16.55 -1.47 -13.91
CA ALA A 930 -16.14 -0.05 -13.99
C ALA A 930 -16.46 0.56 -15.36
N ASP A 931 -16.77 1.84 -15.37
CA ASP A 931 -16.92 2.62 -16.61
C ASP A 931 -15.54 3.05 -17.12
N PRO A 932 -15.07 2.58 -18.30
CA PRO A 932 -13.75 2.91 -18.81
C PRO A 932 -13.59 4.39 -19.19
N SER A 933 -14.67 5.18 -19.29
CA SER A 933 -14.58 6.64 -19.43
C SER A 933 -14.34 7.38 -18.11
N ARG A 934 -14.32 6.65 -16.98
CA ARG A 934 -14.19 7.14 -15.61
C ARG A 934 -13.18 6.31 -14.80
N ILE A 935 -12.10 5.89 -15.46
CA ILE A 935 -10.91 5.30 -14.84
C ILE A 935 -9.80 6.35 -14.76
N ALA A 936 -9.28 6.60 -13.57
CA ALA A 936 -8.00 7.27 -13.35
C ALA A 936 -6.93 6.24 -12.98
N ILE A 937 -5.66 6.57 -13.21
CA ILE A 937 -4.51 5.71 -12.94
C ILE A 937 -3.43 6.41 -12.13
N LEU A 938 -2.49 5.61 -11.61
CA LEU A 938 -1.30 6.03 -10.89
C LEU A 938 -0.08 5.29 -11.46
N ASP A 939 1.04 6.01 -11.53
CA ASP A 939 2.35 5.52 -11.94
C ASP A 939 3.25 5.27 -10.72
N ASN A 940 3.71 4.03 -10.56
CA ASN A 940 4.67 3.66 -9.51
C ASN A 940 5.93 3.03 -10.11
N PHE A 941 6.95 3.86 -10.36
CA PHE A 941 8.21 3.46 -10.99
C PHE A 941 9.20 2.90 -9.95
N CYS A 942 9.64 1.65 -10.11
CA CYS A 942 10.73 1.03 -9.33
C CYS A 942 11.88 0.66 -10.27
N TRP A 943 12.99 1.41 -10.20
CA TRP A 943 14.11 1.32 -11.14
C TRP A 943 15.47 1.09 -10.44
N PRO A 944 16.44 0.42 -11.10
CA PRO A 944 17.85 0.44 -10.72
C PRO A 944 18.45 1.85 -10.93
N SER A 945 19.76 2.01 -10.68
CA SER A 945 20.36 3.35 -10.70
C SER A 945 20.35 4.01 -12.09
N CYS A 946 19.79 5.21 -12.14
CA CYS A 946 19.65 6.03 -13.35
C CYS A 946 20.83 7.02 -13.54
N GLU A 947 22.00 6.74 -12.94
CA GLU A 947 23.28 7.30 -13.37
C GLU A 947 23.86 6.57 -14.59
N ARG A 948 23.40 5.34 -14.85
CA ARG A 948 23.69 4.62 -16.09
C ARG A 948 22.76 5.09 -17.21
N PRO A 949 23.28 5.59 -18.35
CA PRO A 949 22.45 6.04 -19.47
C PRO A 949 21.49 4.97 -20.02
N GLU A 950 21.87 3.69 -19.94
CA GLU A 950 21.01 2.55 -20.28
C GLU A 950 19.74 2.47 -19.41
N ASN A 951 19.92 2.57 -18.08
CA ASN A 951 18.83 2.50 -17.10
C ASN A 951 17.95 3.76 -17.20
N MET A 952 18.55 4.92 -17.49
CA MET A 952 17.82 6.15 -17.79
C MET A 952 17.04 6.06 -19.11
N GLY A 953 17.60 5.40 -20.14
CA GLY A 953 16.92 5.12 -21.41
C GLY A 953 15.69 4.22 -21.23
N ALA A 954 15.81 3.20 -20.38
CA ALA A 954 14.67 2.37 -19.96
C ALA A 954 13.56 3.20 -19.27
N LEU A 955 13.93 4.14 -18.39
CA LEU A 955 12.97 5.03 -17.71
C LEU A 955 12.25 5.97 -18.70
N VAL A 956 12.99 6.57 -19.64
CA VAL A 956 12.41 7.42 -20.70
C VAL A 956 11.38 6.65 -21.54
N ARG A 957 11.67 5.39 -21.88
CA ARG A 957 10.74 4.54 -22.65
C ARG A 957 9.47 4.21 -21.88
N ALA A 958 9.56 3.86 -20.60
CA ALA A 958 8.38 3.66 -19.75
C ALA A 958 7.54 4.95 -19.65
N CYS A 959 8.18 6.11 -19.42
CA CYS A 959 7.50 7.41 -19.38
C CYS A 959 6.78 7.74 -20.70
N ALA A 960 7.39 7.47 -21.85
CA ALA A 960 6.76 7.64 -23.15
C ALA A 960 5.55 6.70 -23.35
N GLY A 961 5.65 5.45 -22.89
CA GLY A 961 4.56 4.49 -22.89
C GLY A 961 3.41 4.92 -21.99
N CYS A 962 3.69 5.46 -20.79
CA CYS A 962 2.68 6.06 -19.93
C CYS A 962 1.88 7.16 -20.67
N TYR A 963 2.57 8.07 -21.37
CA TYR A 963 1.91 9.14 -22.13
C TYR A 963 1.00 8.58 -23.26
N ASP A 964 1.51 7.64 -24.08
CA ASP A 964 0.74 7.12 -25.21
C ASP A 964 -0.43 6.21 -24.75
N GLY A 965 -0.23 5.40 -23.71
CA GLY A 965 -1.24 4.54 -23.11
C GLY A 965 -2.36 5.33 -22.44
N ALA A 966 -2.03 6.29 -21.57
CA ALA A 966 -3.02 7.14 -20.90
C ALA A 966 -3.90 7.88 -21.92
N LYS A 967 -3.32 8.42 -23.00
CA LYS A 967 -4.08 9.10 -24.05
C LYS A 967 -4.94 8.14 -24.89
N ALA A 968 -4.50 6.91 -25.14
CA ALA A 968 -5.25 5.89 -25.87
C ALA A 968 -6.49 5.39 -25.12
N TYR A 969 -6.35 5.10 -23.81
CA TYR A 969 -7.45 4.66 -22.96
C TYR A 969 -8.27 5.83 -22.38
N ARG A 970 -7.76 7.07 -22.49
CA ARG A 970 -8.30 8.31 -21.89
C ARG A 970 -8.34 8.29 -20.37
N THR A 971 -7.36 7.63 -19.76
CA THR A 971 -7.22 7.45 -18.31
C THR A 971 -6.14 8.40 -17.77
N PRO A 972 -6.50 9.50 -17.08
CA PRO A 972 -5.51 10.43 -16.53
C PRO A 972 -4.70 9.82 -15.38
N PHE A 973 -3.41 10.12 -15.34
CA PHE A 973 -2.60 9.97 -14.13
C PHE A 973 -2.97 11.07 -13.14
N VAL A 974 -3.31 10.69 -11.90
CA VAL A 974 -3.77 11.64 -10.88
C VAL A 974 -2.80 11.80 -9.70
N SER A 975 -1.99 10.78 -9.45
CA SER A 975 -0.95 10.68 -8.42
C SER A 975 0.04 9.59 -8.84
N GLY A 976 1.24 9.57 -8.28
CA GLY A 976 2.27 8.59 -8.58
C GLY A 976 3.44 8.68 -7.60
N LYS A 977 4.44 7.81 -7.77
CA LYS A 977 5.71 7.81 -7.01
C LYS A 977 6.81 7.11 -7.80
N ASP A 978 8.05 7.55 -7.64
CA ASP A 978 9.23 6.80 -8.07
C ASP A 978 10.13 6.38 -6.90
N SER A 979 10.78 5.24 -7.12
CA SER A 979 11.80 4.64 -6.27
C SER A 979 12.97 4.26 -7.16
N LEU A 980 14.10 4.92 -6.96
CA LEU A 980 15.30 4.78 -7.79
C LEU A 980 16.46 4.17 -7.01
N ASN A 981 17.53 3.82 -7.73
CA ASN A 981 18.72 3.15 -7.18
C ASN A 981 18.36 1.80 -6.49
N ASN A 982 17.32 1.10 -6.95
CA ASN A 982 16.93 -0.21 -6.41
C ASN A 982 17.88 -1.31 -6.90
N GLN A 983 19.01 -1.43 -6.20
CA GLN A 983 20.05 -2.42 -6.47
C GLN A 983 20.82 -2.77 -5.18
N PHE A 984 21.39 -3.97 -5.14
CA PHE A 984 22.15 -4.49 -4.00
C PHE A 984 23.59 -4.81 -4.40
N LYS A 985 24.57 -4.37 -3.60
CA LYS A 985 25.99 -4.61 -3.79
C LYS A 985 26.53 -5.57 -2.73
N VAL A 986 27.09 -6.69 -3.17
CA VAL A 986 27.94 -7.56 -2.34
C VAL A 986 29.38 -7.05 -2.47
N THR A 987 30.00 -6.69 -1.35
CA THR A 987 31.40 -6.26 -1.29
C THR A 987 32.29 -7.30 -0.59
N ASP A 988 33.59 -7.30 -0.91
CA ASP A 988 34.58 -8.02 -0.11
C ASP A 988 34.95 -7.16 1.11
N PRO A 989 34.61 -7.56 2.35
CA PRO A 989 34.86 -6.77 3.56
C PRO A 989 36.35 -6.59 3.89
N LYS A 990 37.28 -7.24 3.16
CA LYS A 990 38.73 -7.04 3.29
C LYS A 990 39.31 -6.03 2.31
N THR A 991 38.65 -5.77 1.18
CA THR A 991 39.15 -4.87 0.13
C THR A 991 38.20 -3.73 -0.25
N GLY A 992 36.95 -3.75 0.22
CA GLY A 992 35.92 -2.76 -0.12
C GLY A 992 35.47 -2.81 -1.59
N ARG A 993 35.89 -3.84 -2.34
CA ARG A 993 35.57 -4.00 -3.76
C ARG A 993 34.22 -4.69 -3.92
N VAL A 994 33.35 -4.16 -4.78
CA VAL A 994 32.12 -4.85 -5.21
C VAL A 994 32.49 -6.14 -5.94
N GLU A 995 32.00 -7.27 -5.44
CA GLU A 995 32.17 -8.58 -6.08
C GLU A 995 30.97 -8.94 -6.97
N ARG A 996 29.77 -8.50 -6.57
CA ARG A 996 28.52 -8.74 -7.29
C ARG A 996 27.57 -7.55 -7.12
N LEU A 997 27.00 -7.09 -8.23
CA LEU A 997 25.85 -6.19 -8.26
C LEU A 997 24.60 -6.99 -8.61
N ILE A 998 23.47 -6.67 -7.98
CA ILE A 998 22.15 -7.21 -8.29
C ILE A 998 21.25 -6.00 -8.58
N GLU A 999 20.90 -5.78 -9.85
CA GLU A 999 19.90 -4.79 -10.28
C GLU A 999 18.54 -5.45 -10.40
N ILE A 1000 17.46 -4.78 -9.96
CA ILE A 1000 16.10 -5.21 -10.28
C ILE A 1000 15.81 -5.01 -11.79
N PRO A 1001 14.90 -5.80 -12.40
CA PRO A 1001 14.33 -5.42 -13.69
C PRO A 1001 13.53 -4.10 -13.55
N PRO A 1002 13.55 -3.22 -14.57
CA PRO A 1002 12.64 -2.08 -14.66
C PRO A 1002 11.20 -2.50 -14.35
N THR A 1003 10.62 -1.96 -13.27
CA THR A 1003 9.31 -2.40 -12.77
C THR A 1003 8.39 -1.20 -12.65
N LEU A 1004 7.29 -1.21 -13.39
CA LEU A 1004 6.23 -0.21 -13.31
C LEU A 1004 4.94 -0.88 -12.84
N LEU A 1005 4.47 -0.51 -11.65
CA LEU A 1005 3.11 -0.80 -11.21
C LEU A 1005 2.19 0.31 -11.72
N ILE A 1006 1.11 -0.07 -12.40
CA ILE A 1006 -0.02 0.82 -12.67
C ILE A 1006 -1.14 0.44 -11.70
N THR A 1007 -1.56 1.36 -10.85
CA THR A 1007 -2.77 1.20 -10.03
C THR A 1007 -3.89 2.04 -10.62
N GLY A 1008 -5.13 1.55 -10.61
CA GLY A 1008 -6.27 2.25 -11.21
C GLY A 1008 -7.50 2.27 -10.34
N LEU A 1009 -8.27 3.34 -10.51
CA LEU A 1009 -9.49 3.64 -9.79
C LEU A 1009 -10.60 3.94 -10.81
N GLY A 1010 -11.59 3.06 -10.89
CA GLY A 1010 -12.72 3.16 -11.82
C GLY A 1010 -14.04 3.43 -11.11
N ILE A 1011 -14.87 4.35 -11.63
CA ILE A 1011 -16.24 4.51 -11.13
C ILE A 1011 -17.12 3.37 -11.65
N VAL A 1012 -17.82 2.66 -10.75
CA VAL A 1012 -18.85 1.66 -11.08
C VAL A 1012 -20.22 2.34 -11.01
N PRO A 1013 -20.93 2.55 -12.14
CA PRO A 1013 -22.17 3.34 -12.14
C PRO A 1013 -23.34 2.71 -11.37
N ASP A 1014 -23.38 1.38 -11.28
CA ASP A 1014 -24.39 0.60 -10.57
C ASP A 1014 -23.75 -0.69 -10.02
N VAL A 1015 -23.55 -0.78 -8.70
CA VAL A 1015 -22.92 -1.94 -8.03
C VAL A 1015 -23.69 -3.24 -8.22
N ARG A 1016 -24.97 -3.18 -8.58
CA ARG A 1016 -25.80 -4.36 -8.89
C ARG A 1016 -25.52 -4.93 -10.29
N ARG A 1017 -24.61 -4.28 -11.05
CA ARG A 1017 -24.11 -4.73 -12.36
C ARG A 1017 -22.69 -5.28 -12.31
N CYS A 1018 -22.04 -5.27 -11.14
CA CYS A 1018 -20.78 -5.99 -10.96
C CYS A 1018 -20.94 -7.47 -11.31
N VAL A 1019 -19.99 -8.00 -12.09
CA VAL A 1019 -19.77 -9.43 -12.24
C VAL A 1019 -18.41 -9.79 -11.62
N THR A 1020 -18.13 -11.07 -11.49
CA THR A 1020 -16.90 -11.62 -10.92
C THR A 1020 -16.45 -12.82 -11.75
N SER A 1021 -15.16 -13.12 -11.76
CA SER A 1021 -14.51 -14.19 -12.56
C SER A 1021 -15.12 -15.59 -12.40
N ASP A 1022 -15.64 -15.95 -11.23
CA ASP A 1022 -16.06 -17.32 -10.93
C ASP A 1022 -17.18 -17.82 -11.87
N ALA A 1023 -17.03 -19.03 -12.41
CA ALA A 1023 -17.96 -19.61 -13.38
C ALA A 1023 -19.36 -19.83 -12.78
N LYS A 1024 -20.40 -19.25 -13.39
CA LYS A 1024 -21.75 -19.17 -12.80
C LYS A 1024 -22.59 -20.40 -13.06
N ALA A 1025 -22.66 -20.94 -14.28
CA ALA A 1025 -23.53 -22.09 -14.59
C ALA A 1025 -23.12 -22.95 -15.80
N PRO A 1026 -23.29 -24.29 -15.73
CA PRO A 1026 -23.31 -25.17 -16.89
C PRO A 1026 -24.30 -24.72 -17.98
N GLY A 1027 -23.95 -24.93 -19.24
CA GLY A 1027 -24.74 -24.53 -20.41
C GLY A 1027 -24.42 -23.11 -20.94
N ASN A 1028 -23.78 -22.26 -20.13
CA ASN A 1028 -23.30 -20.96 -20.59
C ASN A 1028 -22.10 -21.10 -21.55
N VAL A 1029 -21.96 -20.13 -22.44
CA VAL A 1029 -20.96 -20.09 -23.50
C VAL A 1029 -19.74 -19.28 -23.03
N LEU A 1030 -18.54 -19.75 -23.37
CA LEU A 1030 -17.30 -19.01 -23.19
C LEU A 1030 -16.89 -18.31 -24.49
N LEU A 1031 -16.75 -16.99 -24.43
CA LEU A 1031 -16.25 -16.14 -25.52
C LEU A 1031 -14.89 -15.58 -25.12
N LEU A 1032 -13.89 -15.69 -26.01
CA LEU A 1032 -12.63 -14.98 -25.91
C LEU A 1032 -12.73 -13.69 -26.75
N VAL A 1033 -12.52 -12.54 -26.11
CA VAL A 1033 -12.46 -11.21 -26.73
C VAL A 1033 -10.98 -10.85 -26.93
N GLY A 1034 -10.66 -10.14 -28.01
CA GLY A 1034 -9.30 -9.74 -28.40
C GLY A 1034 -8.56 -10.77 -29.25
N GLU A 1035 -7.36 -10.40 -29.72
CA GLU A 1035 -6.54 -11.22 -30.62
C GLU A 1035 -5.43 -11.98 -29.87
N THR A 1036 -5.28 -13.28 -30.16
CA THR A 1036 -4.17 -14.09 -29.63
C THR A 1036 -3.03 -14.13 -30.64
N THR A 1037 -1.90 -13.52 -30.28
CA THR A 1037 -0.72 -13.37 -31.14
C THR A 1037 0.33 -14.45 -30.84
N GLY A 1038 1.13 -14.82 -31.85
CA GLY A 1038 2.28 -15.74 -31.70
C GLY A 1038 3.48 -15.19 -30.93
N ASP A 1039 3.32 -14.04 -30.28
CA ASP A 1039 4.37 -13.32 -29.56
C ASP A 1039 4.38 -13.80 -28.10
N LEU A 1040 5.49 -14.46 -27.71
CA LEU A 1040 5.66 -15.10 -26.39
C LEU A 1040 6.80 -14.47 -25.58
N GLY A 1041 7.47 -13.45 -26.10
CA GLY A 1041 8.62 -12.79 -25.46
C GLY A 1041 8.22 -12.13 -24.14
N GLY A 1042 8.87 -12.53 -23.05
CA GLY A 1042 8.53 -12.03 -21.72
C GLY A 1042 7.39 -12.78 -21.02
N SER A 1043 6.82 -13.82 -21.65
CA SER A 1043 5.73 -14.60 -21.03
C SER A 1043 6.22 -15.58 -19.96
N MET A 1044 5.34 -15.97 -19.04
CA MET A 1044 5.66 -16.96 -18.02
C MET A 1044 5.83 -18.36 -18.61
N ILE A 1045 5.07 -18.73 -19.64
CA ILE A 1045 5.26 -20.00 -20.36
C ILE A 1045 6.64 -20.06 -21.07
N GLN A 1046 7.12 -18.94 -21.63
CA GLN A 1046 8.47 -18.87 -22.21
C GLN A 1046 9.54 -19.15 -21.15
N ARG A 1047 9.44 -18.51 -19.98
CA ARG A 1047 10.37 -18.72 -18.85
C ARG A 1047 10.32 -20.16 -18.32
N LEU A 1048 9.13 -20.69 -18.02
CA LEU A 1048 8.96 -21.99 -17.36
C LEU A 1048 9.28 -23.19 -18.25
N ALA A 1049 8.93 -23.13 -19.53
CA ALA A 1049 9.21 -24.21 -20.49
C ALA A 1049 10.57 -24.04 -21.21
N GLY A 1050 11.35 -23.00 -20.88
CA GLY A 1050 12.66 -22.73 -21.49
C GLY A 1050 12.59 -22.49 -23.00
N LEU A 1051 11.51 -21.86 -23.47
CA LEU A 1051 11.30 -21.62 -24.91
C LEU A 1051 12.32 -20.61 -25.46
N GLY A 1052 12.58 -20.70 -26.76
CA GLY A 1052 13.50 -19.77 -27.44
C GLY A 1052 13.05 -18.31 -27.39
N PRO A 1053 13.93 -17.37 -27.78
CA PRO A 1053 13.56 -15.96 -27.90
C PRO A 1053 12.40 -15.80 -28.88
N SER A 1054 11.35 -15.11 -28.45
CA SER A 1054 10.18 -14.73 -29.24
C SER A 1054 9.97 -13.21 -29.12
N ARG A 1055 9.16 -12.62 -30.00
CA ARG A 1055 8.86 -11.19 -29.93
C ARG A 1055 8.01 -10.90 -28.70
N VAL A 1056 8.21 -9.73 -28.11
CA VAL A 1056 7.42 -9.22 -26.98
C VAL A 1056 6.01 -8.83 -27.48
N PRO A 1057 4.93 -9.22 -26.77
CA PRO A 1057 3.57 -8.80 -27.09
C PRO A 1057 3.40 -7.27 -27.18
N ARG A 1058 2.39 -6.81 -27.93
CA ARG A 1058 2.13 -5.39 -28.17
C ARG A 1058 0.67 -5.05 -27.89
N THR A 1059 0.43 -4.04 -27.07
CA THR A 1059 -0.90 -3.45 -26.87
C THR A 1059 -1.33 -2.65 -28.10
N ASP A 1060 -2.49 -2.96 -28.67
CA ASP A 1060 -3.10 -2.16 -29.73
C ASP A 1060 -3.90 -0.99 -29.12
N LEU A 1061 -3.38 0.22 -29.30
CA LEU A 1061 -3.93 1.48 -28.77
C LEU A 1061 -5.28 1.92 -29.39
N LYS A 1062 -5.89 1.10 -30.26
CA LYS A 1062 -7.24 1.27 -30.78
C LYS A 1062 -8.14 0.10 -30.43
N GLN A 1063 -7.67 -1.15 -30.58
CA GLN A 1063 -8.45 -2.34 -30.25
C GLN A 1063 -8.65 -2.47 -28.73
N GLY A 1064 -7.61 -2.30 -27.92
CA GLY A 1064 -7.69 -2.42 -26.46
C GLY A 1064 -8.71 -1.49 -25.81
N PRO A 1065 -8.66 -0.16 -26.05
CA PRO A 1065 -9.68 0.77 -25.58
C PRO A 1065 -11.09 0.46 -26.11
N SER A 1066 -11.21 -0.19 -27.28
CA SER A 1066 -12.50 -0.55 -27.88
C SER A 1066 -13.07 -1.85 -27.32
N ALA A 1067 -12.22 -2.83 -26.99
CA ALA A 1067 -12.56 -4.02 -26.24
C ALA A 1067 -13.05 -3.63 -24.83
N ALA A 1068 -12.31 -2.77 -24.13
CA ALA A 1068 -12.70 -2.25 -22.82
C ALA A 1068 -14.10 -1.61 -22.83
N ARG A 1069 -14.39 -0.75 -23.82
CA ARG A 1069 -15.73 -0.16 -24.00
C ARG A 1069 -16.79 -1.24 -24.29
N GLY A 1070 -16.56 -2.12 -25.26
CA GLY A 1070 -17.54 -3.14 -25.66
C GLY A 1070 -17.84 -4.18 -24.58
N VAL A 1071 -16.85 -4.56 -23.76
CA VAL A 1071 -17.04 -5.44 -22.61
C VAL A 1071 -17.81 -4.72 -21.50
N ALA A 1072 -17.44 -3.50 -21.14
CA ALA A 1072 -18.17 -2.70 -20.16
C ALA A 1072 -19.63 -2.47 -20.57
N ASP A 1073 -19.90 -2.22 -21.85
CA ASP A 1073 -21.26 -2.07 -22.38
C ASP A 1073 -22.06 -3.39 -22.30
N ALA A 1074 -21.45 -4.54 -22.59
CA ALA A 1074 -22.10 -5.84 -22.48
C ALA A 1074 -22.40 -6.24 -21.02
N ILE A 1075 -21.52 -5.89 -20.08
CA ILE A 1075 -21.73 -6.07 -18.64
C ILE A 1075 -22.85 -5.14 -18.15
N ARG A 1076 -22.82 -3.85 -18.54
CA ARG A 1076 -23.86 -2.86 -18.18
C ARG A 1076 -25.25 -3.25 -18.70
N ALA A 1077 -25.32 -3.87 -19.88
CA ALA A 1077 -26.54 -4.44 -20.45
C ALA A 1077 -27.04 -5.71 -19.71
N GLY A 1078 -26.22 -6.34 -18.87
CA GLY A 1078 -26.55 -7.59 -18.17
C GLY A 1078 -26.50 -8.84 -19.05
N LEU A 1079 -25.74 -8.82 -20.15
CA LEU A 1079 -25.57 -9.96 -21.06
C LEU A 1079 -24.50 -10.94 -20.55
N VAL A 1080 -23.52 -10.44 -19.80
CA VAL A 1080 -22.42 -11.20 -19.18
C VAL A 1080 -22.88 -11.84 -17.86
N ARG A 1081 -22.25 -12.95 -17.47
CA ARG A 1081 -22.50 -13.71 -16.22
C ARG A 1081 -21.27 -13.71 -15.31
N SER A 1082 -20.11 -13.99 -15.89
CA SER A 1082 -18.78 -13.75 -15.32
C SER A 1082 -17.89 -13.15 -16.41
N ALA A 1083 -16.91 -12.35 -16.01
CA ALA A 1083 -15.85 -11.83 -16.85
C ALA A 1083 -14.53 -12.03 -16.11
N HIS A 1084 -13.50 -12.42 -16.85
CA HIS A 1084 -12.13 -12.50 -16.35
C HIS A 1084 -11.17 -11.98 -17.42
N ASP A 1085 -10.05 -11.40 -16.99
CA ASP A 1085 -8.99 -10.91 -17.86
C ASP A 1085 -8.18 -12.06 -18.52
N CYS A 1086 -7.07 -11.75 -19.18
CA CYS A 1086 -6.18 -12.70 -19.86
C CYS A 1086 -4.72 -12.22 -19.72
N SER A 1087 -4.26 -12.20 -18.47
CA SER A 1087 -2.94 -11.81 -17.98
C SER A 1087 -1.97 -13.01 -17.97
N GLU A 1088 -1.23 -13.20 -16.87
CA GLU A 1088 -0.19 -14.21 -16.67
C GLU A 1088 -0.64 -15.65 -16.98
N GLY A 1089 0.12 -16.36 -17.82
CA GLY A 1089 -0.21 -17.71 -18.27
C GLY A 1089 -1.37 -17.81 -19.27
N GLY A 1090 -2.01 -16.69 -19.64
CA GLY A 1090 -2.94 -16.59 -20.76
C GLY A 1090 -4.31 -17.26 -20.56
N VAL A 1091 -5.05 -17.39 -21.65
CA VAL A 1091 -6.48 -17.76 -21.66
C VAL A 1091 -6.78 -19.11 -20.97
N LEU A 1092 -5.86 -20.07 -21.01
CA LEU A 1092 -6.08 -21.38 -20.37
C LEU A 1092 -5.94 -21.32 -18.84
N VAL A 1093 -5.12 -20.41 -18.32
CA VAL A 1093 -5.04 -20.13 -16.88
C VAL A 1093 -6.30 -19.40 -16.42
N ALA A 1094 -6.71 -18.32 -17.11
CA ALA A 1094 -7.94 -17.61 -16.81
C ALA A 1094 -9.16 -18.55 -16.78
N VAL A 1095 -9.38 -19.39 -17.81
CA VAL A 1095 -10.48 -20.38 -17.80
C VAL A 1095 -10.37 -21.38 -16.64
N ALA A 1096 -9.17 -21.78 -16.25
CA ALA A 1096 -8.98 -22.64 -15.07
C ALA A 1096 -9.33 -21.91 -13.77
N GLU A 1097 -8.97 -20.63 -13.61
CA GLU A 1097 -9.27 -19.84 -12.41
C GLU A 1097 -10.77 -19.50 -12.30
N MET A 1098 -11.47 -19.20 -13.40
CA MET A 1098 -12.94 -19.10 -13.43
C MET A 1098 -13.59 -20.39 -12.90
N LEU A 1099 -13.11 -21.56 -13.35
CA LEU A 1099 -13.63 -22.87 -12.93
C LEU A 1099 -13.28 -23.20 -11.47
N ILE A 1100 -12.06 -22.91 -11.02
CA ILE A 1100 -11.62 -23.10 -9.63
C ILE A 1100 -12.49 -22.23 -8.70
N GLY A 1101 -12.80 -20.99 -9.10
CA GLY A 1101 -13.70 -20.10 -8.35
C GLY A 1101 -15.13 -20.62 -8.29
N GLY A 1102 -15.71 -21.04 -9.42
CA GLY A 1102 -17.15 -21.35 -9.52
C GLY A 1102 -17.56 -22.78 -9.14
N SER A 1103 -16.69 -23.77 -9.36
CA SER A 1103 -16.96 -25.19 -9.09
C SER A 1103 -16.77 -25.53 -7.61
N THR A 1104 -17.64 -26.38 -7.06
CA THR A 1104 -17.43 -27.06 -5.76
C THR A 1104 -17.74 -28.56 -5.88
N PRO A 1105 -17.37 -29.41 -4.90
CA PRO A 1105 -17.74 -30.83 -4.88
C PRO A 1105 -19.27 -31.08 -4.92
N GLU A 1106 -20.06 -30.16 -4.34
CA GLU A 1106 -21.53 -30.22 -4.34
C GLU A 1106 -22.16 -29.63 -5.61
N ARG A 1107 -21.44 -28.72 -6.28
CA ARG A 1107 -21.87 -28.05 -7.52
C ARG A 1107 -20.71 -28.05 -8.53
N PRO A 1108 -20.41 -29.22 -9.15
CA PRO A 1108 -19.30 -29.33 -10.09
C PRO A 1108 -19.58 -28.53 -11.35
N ILE A 1109 -18.61 -27.70 -11.75
CA ILE A 1109 -18.60 -26.97 -13.02
C ILE A 1109 -17.31 -27.35 -13.75
N GLY A 1110 -17.44 -27.73 -15.01
CA GLY A 1110 -16.35 -27.99 -15.94
C GLY A 1110 -16.51 -27.17 -17.22
N ALA A 1111 -15.62 -27.39 -18.18
CA ALA A 1111 -15.73 -26.79 -19.51
C ALA A 1111 -15.15 -27.71 -20.59
N ALA A 1112 -15.75 -27.65 -21.77
CA ALA A 1112 -15.16 -28.14 -23.01
C ALA A 1112 -14.76 -26.94 -23.88
N ILE A 1113 -13.47 -26.83 -24.21
CA ILE A 1113 -12.89 -25.71 -24.95
C ILE A 1113 -12.14 -26.16 -26.21
N ASP A 1114 -12.21 -25.32 -27.24
CA ASP A 1114 -11.65 -25.48 -28.58
C ASP A 1114 -10.80 -24.23 -28.91
N LEU A 1115 -9.55 -24.24 -28.41
CA LEU A 1115 -8.61 -23.12 -28.55
C LEU A 1115 -7.98 -23.02 -29.94
N ALA A 1116 -8.13 -24.03 -30.81
CA ALA A 1116 -7.67 -23.97 -32.20
C ALA A 1116 -8.35 -22.86 -33.02
N ARG A 1117 -9.44 -22.29 -32.49
CA ARG A 1117 -10.15 -21.10 -33.00
C ARG A 1117 -9.46 -19.77 -32.67
N ALA A 1118 -8.64 -19.76 -31.62
CA ALA A 1118 -7.90 -18.58 -31.18
C ALA A 1118 -6.53 -18.49 -31.84
N HIS A 1119 -5.82 -19.63 -31.97
CA HIS A 1119 -4.56 -19.71 -32.71
C HIS A 1119 -4.28 -21.17 -33.16
N ALA A 1120 -3.49 -21.36 -34.22
CA ALA A 1120 -3.22 -22.69 -34.79
C ALA A 1120 -2.15 -23.49 -34.01
N ASP A 1121 -1.16 -22.82 -33.43
CA ASP A 1121 -0.22 -23.43 -32.48
C ASP A 1121 -0.89 -23.59 -31.10
N PRO A 1122 -0.96 -24.81 -30.52
CA PRO A 1122 -1.66 -25.06 -29.25
C PRO A 1122 -1.05 -24.39 -28.01
N ILE A 1123 0.27 -24.16 -27.99
CA ILE A 1123 0.94 -23.51 -26.85
C ILE A 1123 0.64 -22.02 -26.87
N VAL A 1124 0.70 -21.38 -28.05
CA VAL A 1124 0.26 -19.99 -28.24
C VAL A 1124 -1.24 -19.86 -27.91
N ALA A 1125 -2.07 -20.77 -28.44
CA ALA A 1125 -3.53 -20.73 -28.26
C ALA A 1125 -3.98 -20.85 -26.79
N ALA A 1126 -3.19 -21.51 -25.95
CA ALA A 1126 -3.46 -21.70 -24.52
C ALA A 1126 -2.78 -20.65 -23.62
N PHE A 1127 -1.50 -20.35 -23.89
CA PHE A 1127 -0.60 -19.71 -22.93
C PHE A 1127 0.07 -18.42 -23.43
N ALA A 1128 -0.26 -17.92 -24.63
CA ALA A 1128 0.20 -16.59 -25.02
C ALA A 1128 -0.44 -15.51 -24.13
N GLU A 1129 0.37 -14.55 -23.71
CA GLU A 1129 0.03 -13.44 -22.81
C GLU A 1129 -0.21 -12.16 -23.63
N SER A 1130 -0.97 -12.27 -24.73
CA SER A 1130 -1.34 -11.13 -25.58
C SER A 1130 -2.25 -10.15 -24.81
N PRO A 1131 -1.95 -8.83 -24.80
CA PRO A 1131 -2.79 -7.81 -24.18
C PRO A 1131 -4.21 -7.72 -24.75
N SER A 1132 -5.05 -6.88 -24.15
CA SER A 1132 -6.37 -6.48 -24.64
C SER A 1132 -7.40 -7.61 -24.78
N ARG A 1133 -7.20 -8.74 -24.07
CA ARG A 1133 -8.10 -9.91 -24.10
C ARG A 1133 -8.89 -10.12 -22.80
N TYR A 1134 -10.04 -10.77 -22.96
CA TYR A 1134 -10.97 -11.13 -21.87
C TYR A 1134 -11.62 -12.48 -22.15
N VAL A 1135 -11.93 -13.26 -21.11
CA VAL A 1135 -12.90 -14.37 -21.18
C VAL A 1135 -14.24 -13.91 -20.61
N LEU A 1136 -15.31 -14.08 -21.37
CA LEU A 1136 -16.68 -13.81 -20.95
C LEU A 1136 -17.51 -15.09 -20.90
N GLU A 1137 -18.16 -15.34 -19.75
CA GLU A 1137 -19.28 -16.26 -19.66
C GLU A 1137 -20.58 -15.52 -19.99
N VAL A 1138 -21.33 -16.03 -20.96
CA VAL A 1138 -22.62 -15.47 -21.39
C VAL A 1138 -23.65 -16.59 -21.48
N SER A 1139 -24.93 -16.31 -21.23
CA SER A 1139 -25.97 -17.29 -21.51
C SER A 1139 -26.11 -17.53 -23.03
N SER A 1140 -26.56 -18.72 -23.43
CA SER A 1140 -26.53 -19.16 -24.83
C SER A 1140 -27.41 -18.32 -25.78
N ASP A 1141 -28.42 -17.64 -25.24
CA ASP A 1141 -29.27 -16.65 -25.88
C ASP A 1141 -28.58 -15.28 -26.05
N ALA A 1142 -27.70 -14.90 -25.13
CA ALA A 1142 -26.95 -13.66 -25.14
C ALA A 1142 -25.69 -13.72 -26.03
N ALA A 1143 -25.17 -14.92 -26.30
CA ALA A 1143 -23.88 -15.13 -26.96
C ALA A 1143 -23.76 -14.46 -28.34
N ASP A 1144 -24.76 -14.64 -29.21
CA ASP A 1144 -24.75 -14.03 -30.55
C ASP A 1144 -24.92 -12.51 -30.49
N HIS A 1145 -25.63 -11.98 -29.47
CA HIS A 1145 -25.77 -10.54 -29.26
C HIS A 1145 -24.44 -9.89 -28.85
N VAL A 1146 -23.73 -10.49 -27.88
CA VAL A 1146 -22.41 -10.00 -27.42
C VAL A 1146 -21.38 -10.10 -28.54
N THR A 1147 -21.36 -11.21 -29.28
CA THR A 1147 -20.51 -11.44 -30.45
C THR A 1147 -20.75 -10.36 -31.51
N ALA A 1148 -22.01 -10.13 -31.90
CA ALA A 1148 -22.36 -9.10 -32.88
C ALA A 1148 -22.10 -7.67 -32.36
N GLY A 1149 -22.16 -7.43 -31.04
CA GLY A 1149 -21.83 -6.16 -30.41
C GLY A 1149 -20.35 -5.81 -30.55
N LEU A 1150 -19.47 -6.70 -30.09
CA LEU A 1150 -18.01 -6.51 -30.15
C LEU A 1150 -17.50 -6.49 -31.60
N ALA A 1151 -18.04 -7.34 -32.48
CA ALA A 1151 -17.70 -7.31 -33.91
C ALA A 1151 -18.08 -5.97 -34.58
N ARG A 1152 -19.21 -5.34 -34.22
CA ARG A 1152 -19.57 -3.98 -34.70
C ARG A 1152 -18.63 -2.89 -34.17
N ALA A 1153 -18.02 -3.10 -33.01
CA ALA A 1153 -16.98 -2.22 -32.47
C ALA A 1153 -15.59 -2.46 -33.08
N GLY A 1154 -15.46 -3.40 -34.04
CA GLY A 1154 -14.19 -3.78 -34.66
C GLY A 1154 -13.29 -4.62 -33.76
N VAL A 1155 -13.83 -5.20 -32.68
CA VAL A 1155 -13.08 -6.00 -31.71
C VAL A 1155 -13.15 -7.49 -32.10
N PRO A 1156 -12.01 -8.19 -32.24
CA PRO A 1156 -11.99 -9.63 -32.45
C PRO A 1156 -12.70 -10.38 -31.31
N ILE A 1157 -13.47 -11.40 -31.64
CA ILE A 1157 -14.13 -12.26 -30.66
C ILE A 1157 -14.37 -13.65 -31.24
N VAL A 1158 -14.06 -14.70 -30.47
CA VAL A 1158 -14.27 -16.09 -30.86
C VAL A 1158 -14.92 -16.90 -29.75
N ARG A 1159 -15.87 -17.77 -30.11
CA ARG A 1159 -16.48 -18.73 -29.18
C ARG A 1159 -15.53 -19.89 -28.95
N VAL A 1160 -14.86 -19.87 -27.79
CA VAL A 1160 -13.86 -20.88 -27.38
C VAL A 1160 -14.45 -22.08 -26.68
N GLY A 1161 -15.65 -22.01 -26.09
CA GLY A 1161 -16.19 -23.19 -25.39
C GLY A 1161 -17.60 -23.07 -24.83
N VAL A 1162 -17.95 -24.04 -23.98
CA VAL A 1162 -19.20 -24.11 -23.21
C VAL A 1162 -18.89 -24.71 -21.83
N LEU A 1163 -19.49 -24.13 -20.79
CA LEU A 1163 -19.44 -24.67 -19.43
C LEU A 1163 -20.35 -25.90 -19.31
N ASP A 1164 -19.96 -26.88 -18.50
CA ASP A 1164 -20.71 -28.12 -18.29
C ASP A 1164 -20.72 -28.55 -16.81
N GLY A 1165 -21.48 -29.60 -16.48
CA GLY A 1165 -21.56 -30.15 -15.12
C GLY A 1165 -20.54 -31.24 -14.80
N SER A 1166 -19.45 -31.37 -15.57
CA SER A 1166 -18.51 -32.50 -15.43
C SER A 1166 -17.50 -32.34 -14.29
N GLY A 1167 -17.26 -31.11 -13.81
CA GLY A 1167 -16.18 -30.82 -12.87
C GLY A 1167 -14.77 -31.01 -13.48
N ARG A 1168 -14.64 -30.97 -14.82
CA ARG A 1168 -13.39 -31.18 -15.55
C ARG A 1168 -13.18 -30.10 -16.61
N LEU A 1169 -11.93 -29.66 -16.78
CA LEU A 1169 -11.50 -28.80 -17.88
C LEU A 1169 -10.92 -29.69 -19.01
N ARG A 1170 -11.47 -29.56 -20.22
CA ARG A 1170 -11.19 -30.45 -21.35
C ARG A 1170 -10.88 -29.68 -22.64
N ALA A 1171 -9.75 -30.00 -23.26
CA ALA A 1171 -9.30 -29.46 -24.54
C ALA A 1171 -8.48 -30.51 -25.32
N VAL A 1172 -8.04 -30.20 -26.54
CA VAL A 1172 -7.05 -31.04 -27.24
C VAL A 1172 -5.74 -31.04 -26.43
N GLY A 1173 -5.34 -32.20 -25.92
CA GLY A 1173 -4.16 -32.32 -25.04
C GLY A 1173 -4.42 -32.04 -23.55
N LEU A 1174 -5.67 -31.86 -23.12
CA LEU A 1174 -6.04 -31.54 -21.74
C LEU A 1174 -7.30 -32.31 -21.29
N ASP A 1175 -7.21 -33.04 -20.19
CA ASP A 1175 -8.39 -33.53 -19.46
C ASP A 1175 -8.09 -33.63 -17.97
N ALA A 1176 -8.42 -32.58 -17.20
CA ALA A 1176 -8.09 -32.45 -15.78
C ALA A 1176 -9.34 -32.21 -14.91
N PRO A 1177 -9.47 -32.85 -13.72
CA PRO A 1177 -10.44 -32.44 -12.72
C PRO A 1177 -10.17 -31.00 -12.25
N VAL A 1178 -11.21 -30.20 -12.07
CA VAL A 1178 -11.07 -28.82 -11.56
C VAL A 1178 -10.51 -28.82 -10.13
N GLU A 1179 -10.85 -29.82 -9.31
CA GLU A 1179 -10.25 -29.98 -7.96
C GLU A 1179 -8.75 -30.35 -7.99
N ASP A 1180 -8.24 -30.93 -9.08
CA ASP A 1180 -6.80 -31.17 -9.24
C ASP A 1180 -6.05 -29.89 -9.59
N LEU A 1181 -6.66 -29.04 -10.43
CA LEU A 1181 -6.17 -27.70 -10.75
C LEU A 1181 -6.24 -26.80 -9.51
N ALA A 1182 -7.33 -26.85 -8.74
CA ALA A 1182 -7.48 -26.12 -7.49
C ALA A 1182 -6.41 -26.51 -6.45
N ARG A 1183 -6.06 -27.80 -6.31
CA ARG A 1183 -4.94 -28.21 -5.43
C ARG A 1183 -3.59 -27.72 -5.92
N ALA A 1184 -3.34 -27.72 -7.23
CA ALA A 1184 -2.11 -27.18 -7.81
C ALA A 1184 -1.97 -25.66 -7.60
N TRP A 1185 -3.10 -24.93 -7.65
CA TRP A 1185 -3.16 -23.48 -7.53
C TRP A 1185 -3.18 -22.96 -6.08
N LEU A 1186 -3.83 -23.65 -5.15
CA LEU A 1186 -3.88 -23.28 -3.73
C LEU A 1186 -2.57 -23.61 -2.99
N GLY A 1187 -1.96 -24.77 -3.28
CA GLY A 1187 -0.87 -25.33 -2.46
C GLY A 1187 0.42 -24.51 -2.27
N PRO A 1188 0.92 -23.71 -3.25
CA PRO A 1188 2.25 -23.10 -3.13
C PRO A 1188 2.43 -22.10 -1.97
N LEU A 1189 1.36 -21.42 -1.56
CA LEU A 1189 1.38 -20.34 -0.56
C LEU A 1189 0.55 -20.62 0.70
N ASP A 1190 0.06 -21.85 0.90
CA ASP A 1190 -0.73 -22.26 2.07
C ASP A 1190 0.18 -22.61 3.27
N TRP A 1191 0.37 -21.67 4.23
CA TRP A 1191 1.53 -21.62 5.17
C TRP A 1191 1.21 -21.48 6.68
#